data_AF-A0A813ABT6-F1
#
_entry.id   AF-A0A813ABT6-F1
#
_cell.length_a   1.000
_cell.length_b   1.000
_cell.length_c   1.000
_cell.angle_alpha   90.00
_cell.angle_beta   90.00
_cell.angle_gamma   90.00
#
_symmetry.space_group_name_H-M   'P 1'
#
loop_
_entity.id
_entity.type
_entity.pdbx_description
1 polymer ?
#
loop_
_entity_poly.entity_id
_entity_poly.type
_entity_poly.pdbx_seq_one_letter_code
_entity_poly.pdbx_strand_id
1 'polypeptide(L)'
;VWERFCTFVADHVAAWKVKYWTATMETNKSGSLHMHLMVQFTQQRNCRTGPFAFEGRRPNVSSHDYLGEGACKTRLQQSFDRGMFYVWANKVGTVHVAANYEPCWTSAAQTYQVLGKWPEALWKQRKLTNQQYEAYLYLTRDGVLARKRNLEAVRDHEAAAAEEEAMQANMRRVRANPALYQPFPPVRAAQDWLAMFREDRLRYPLLVVLGRSHTGKTEWVKSLFQNPLELKVGCLEVFPEGMRSFERGKHDGIILDDVRDLAFLAAHQEKLQGKYDSRVEFATTPGGTCAFTKYLFAIPLAVTVNYSTSNLDFLETHDWLSHQGNRVVIKFPEALSVHPNEDGTSSLDRAMPVVSEVRHPQSLDFANERKALLLRDVHGLTWAEIQRRVVNLRGKAPSVRLLQRAHSDVNRTLGQRQYKYSNCGRKAVKSTPKVQKYLVQRLLYLRTRSTCTSSTLRRELLRGERLQFAKAVLRLTKAKLRQKLCLAMDGVVLSLPPRDATDRANYCAHGDTHMWRLPSEAACVDLAGHDPYPFQIPADRIVPLWGGLSEGGFAIVTFHQKRKLTTEEWCRTVRSGKLKKAIEALTPVQPAGPWHVLCDNESFLHTSRSVRATQAAGVRIWRMPASSPDLNPVEKMWAWLRRKIRALDCEDLRKKRPPIGKTAFKARVRNILASKTAQTVAARIAVGFRKTCKEVVAKKGGMSRG
;
A
#
# COMPACT_ATOMS: atom_id res chain seq x y z
N VAL A 1 8.47 -33.04 -43.04
CA VAL A 1 8.75 -31.65 -43.49
C VAL A 1 9.90 -31.03 -42.69
N TRP A 2 9.85 -31.03 -41.36
CA TRP A 2 10.90 -30.47 -40.51
C TRP A 2 12.31 -31.02 -40.79
N GLU A 3 12.48 -32.35 -40.79
CA GLU A 3 13.80 -32.96 -41.06
C GLU A 3 14.37 -32.55 -42.43
N ARG A 4 13.53 -32.57 -43.47
CA ARG A 4 13.92 -32.09 -44.81
C ARG A 4 14.32 -30.62 -44.82
N PHE A 5 13.67 -29.78 -44.01
CA PHE A 5 14.06 -28.38 -43.86
C PHE A 5 15.42 -28.24 -43.17
N CYS A 6 15.67 -29.01 -42.10
CA CYS A 6 16.97 -29.03 -41.43
C CYS A 6 18.08 -29.53 -42.36
N THR A 7 17.86 -30.59 -43.14
CA THR A 7 18.80 -31.07 -44.16
C THR A 7 19.05 -29.98 -45.21
N PHE A 8 17.99 -29.35 -45.73
CA PHE A 8 18.11 -28.22 -46.66
C PHE A 8 18.99 -27.10 -46.08
N VAL A 9 18.75 -26.68 -44.83
CA VAL A 9 19.59 -25.66 -44.19
C VAL A 9 21.04 -26.14 -44.09
N ALA A 10 21.27 -27.35 -43.59
CA ALA A 10 22.60 -27.94 -43.40
C ALA A 10 23.41 -28.00 -44.70
N ASP A 11 22.81 -28.50 -45.79
CA ASP A 11 23.44 -28.63 -47.10
C ASP A 11 23.83 -27.27 -47.71
N HIS A 12 23.13 -26.21 -47.33
CA HIS A 12 23.32 -24.88 -47.89
C HIS A 12 24.15 -23.94 -47.00
N VAL A 13 24.42 -24.26 -45.74
CA VAL A 13 25.21 -23.41 -44.81
C VAL A 13 26.54 -22.97 -45.43
N ALA A 14 27.27 -23.92 -46.03
CA ALA A 14 28.56 -23.66 -46.65
C ALA A 14 28.43 -22.74 -47.87
N ALA A 15 27.50 -23.03 -48.78
CA ALA A 15 27.25 -22.23 -49.98
C ALA A 15 26.77 -20.80 -49.64
N TRP A 16 25.96 -20.67 -48.60
CA TRP A 16 25.48 -19.37 -48.11
C TRP A 16 26.56 -18.59 -47.35
N LYS A 17 27.69 -19.21 -46.97
CA LYS A 17 28.73 -18.62 -46.12
C LYS A 17 28.18 -18.21 -44.74
N VAL A 18 27.37 -19.07 -44.14
CA VAL A 18 26.73 -18.82 -42.84
C VAL A 18 27.64 -19.30 -41.72
N LYS A 19 27.86 -18.44 -40.72
CA LYS A 19 28.61 -18.75 -39.49
C LYS A 19 27.70 -19.40 -38.47
N TYR A 20 26.59 -18.74 -38.16
CA TYR A 20 25.63 -19.16 -37.13
C TYR A 20 24.23 -19.22 -37.74
N TRP A 21 23.44 -20.20 -37.33
CA TRP A 21 22.05 -20.34 -37.72
C TRP A 21 21.19 -20.93 -36.60
N THR A 22 19.92 -20.58 -36.63
CA THR A 22 18.87 -21.13 -35.78
C THR A 22 17.60 -21.22 -36.60
N ALA A 23 16.94 -22.37 -36.55
CA ALA A 23 15.66 -22.63 -37.18
C ALA A 23 14.64 -23.09 -36.15
N THR A 24 13.37 -22.74 -36.37
CA THR A 24 12.25 -23.17 -35.53
C THR A 24 11.02 -23.41 -36.38
N MET A 25 10.28 -24.48 -36.06
CA MET A 25 8.96 -24.76 -36.62
C MET A 25 7.88 -24.43 -35.59
N GLU A 26 6.88 -23.66 -35.99
CA GLU A 26 5.81 -23.17 -35.13
C GLU A 26 4.43 -23.42 -35.75
N THR A 27 3.46 -23.72 -34.91
CA THR A 27 2.04 -23.79 -35.25
C THR A 27 1.38 -22.45 -34.95
N ASN A 28 0.63 -21.90 -35.91
CA ASN A 28 -0.14 -20.68 -35.70
C ASN A 28 -1.54 -20.98 -35.10
N LYS A 29 -2.33 -19.94 -34.85
CA LYS A 29 -3.69 -20.08 -34.28
C LYS A 29 -4.65 -20.91 -35.15
N SER A 30 -4.42 -20.98 -36.47
CA SER A 30 -5.23 -21.78 -37.40
C SER A 30 -4.73 -23.22 -37.55
N GLY A 31 -3.73 -23.65 -36.76
CA GLY A 31 -3.16 -24.99 -36.82
C GLY A 31 -2.16 -25.22 -37.96
N SER A 32 -1.88 -24.22 -38.78
CA SER A 32 -0.90 -24.33 -39.88
C SER A 32 0.53 -24.14 -39.38
N LEU A 33 1.46 -24.86 -40.01
CA LEU A 33 2.88 -24.82 -39.68
C LEU A 33 3.59 -23.72 -40.48
N HIS A 34 4.51 -23.02 -39.81
CA HIS A 34 5.44 -22.10 -40.44
C HIS A 34 6.83 -22.25 -39.81
N MET A 35 7.86 -21.86 -40.57
CA MET A 35 9.26 -22.01 -40.17
C MET A 35 9.93 -20.65 -40.13
N HIS A 36 10.73 -20.43 -39.09
CA HIS A 36 11.62 -19.30 -38.96
C HIS A 36 13.05 -19.78 -39.15
N LEU A 37 13.86 -19.01 -39.87
CA LEU A 37 15.30 -19.24 -40.03
C LEU A 37 16.03 -17.92 -39.80
N MET A 38 16.91 -17.90 -38.80
CA MET A 38 17.85 -16.81 -38.56
C MET A 38 19.25 -17.28 -38.96
N VAL A 39 19.96 -16.46 -39.73
CA VAL A 39 21.33 -16.75 -40.19
C VAL A 39 22.23 -15.54 -39.99
N GLN A 40 23.47 -15.78 -39.60
CA GLN A 40 24.54 -14.78 -39.56
C GLN A 40 25.61 -15.15 -40.59
N PHE A 41 25.78 -14.32 -41.61
CA PHE A 41 26.79 -14.51 -42.65
C PHE A 41 28.20 -14.13 -42.17
N THR A 42 29.22 -14.77 -42.72
CA THR A 42 30.63 -14.44 -42.42
C THR A 42 31.08 -13.12 -43.05
N GLN A 43 30.41 -12.68 -44.12
CA GLN A 43 30.71 -11.45 -44.86
C GLN A 43 29.42 -10.80 -45.36
N GLN A 44 29.46 -9.49 -45.63
CA GLN A 44 28.31 -8.78 -46.21
C GLN A 44 27.96 -9.39 -47.57
N ARG A 45 26.71 -9.87 -47.70
CA ARG A 45 26.18 -10.40 -48.96
C ARG A 45 24.89 -9.70 -49.33
N ASN A 46 24.79 -9.27 -50.57
CA ASN A 46 23.52 -8.87 -51.18
C ASN A 46 22.83 -10.13 -51.71
N CYS A 47 22.07 -10.81 -50.85
CA CYS A 47 21.33 -12.01 -51.24
C CYS A 47 19.88 -11.64 -51.57
N ARG A 48 19.43 -12.00 -52.78
CA ARG A 48 17.98 -12.11 -53.07
C ARG A 48 17.39 -13.26 -52.22
N THR A 49 16.07 -13.34 -52.08
CA THR A 49 15.42 -14.40 -51.29
C THR A 49 15.41 -15.78 -51.97
N GLY A 50 15.69 -15.83 -53.27
CA GLY A 50 15.67 -17.05 -54.09
C GLY A 50 16.53 -18.21 -53.57
N PRO A 51 17.81 -18.00 -53.18
CA PRO A 51 18.67 -19.04 -52.61
C PRO A 51 18.18 -19.66 -51.31
N PHE A 52 17.17 -19.07 -50.65
CA PHE A 52 16.56 -19.58 -49.42
C PHE A 52 15.19 -20.23 -49.66
N ALA A 53 14.81 -20.45 -50.92
CA ALA A 53 13.55 -21.08 -51.26
C ALA A 53 13.58 -22.57 -50.89
N PHE A 54 12.61 -22.99 -50.08
CA PHE A 54 12.46 -24.38 -49.65
C PHE A 54 11.18 -24.97 -50.26
N GLU A 55 11.30 -26.13 -50.92
CA GLU A 55 10.18 -26.80 -51.62
C GLU A 55 9.38 -25.83 -52.52
N GLY A 56 10.10 -24.97 -53.28
CA GLY A 56 9.52 -23.99 -54.19
C GLY A 56 8.91 -22.75 -53.53
N ARG A 57 8.93 -22.64 -52.20
CA ARG A 57 8.39 -21.50 -51.45
C ARG A 57 9.50 -20.54 -51.02
N ARG A 58 9.36 -19.27 -51.37
CA ARG A 58 10.29 -18.22 -50.95
C ARG A 58 9.97 -17.76 -49.52
N PRO A 59 11.00 -17.44 -48.70
CA PRO A 59 10.76 -16.91 -47.37
C PRO A 59 10.18 -15.49 -47.46
N ASN A 60 9.29 -15.17 -46.51
CA ASN A 60 8.88 -13.79 -46.27
C ASN A 60 10.02 -13.07 -45.52
N VAL A 61 10.63 -12.08 -46.17
CA VAL A 61 11.71 -11.28 -45.60
C VAL A 61 11.21 -9.86 -45.41
N SER A 62 11.31 -9.35 -44.18
CA SER A 62 10.93 -7.99 -43.85
C SER A 62 12.02 -7.34 -42.99
N SER A 63 12.25 -6.04 -43.17
CA SER A 63 13.30 -5.29 -42.48
C SER A 63 12.94 -4.91 -41.04
N HIS A 64 12.32 -5.82 -40.30
CA HIS A 64 11.87 -5.57 -38.93
C HIS A 64 12.83 -6.22 -37.94
N ASP A 65 13.24 -5.46 -36.92
CA ASP A 65 13.78 -6.07 -35.71
C ASP A 65 12.61 -6.67 -34.93
N TYR A 66 12.52 -8.00 -34.89
CA TYR A 66 11.43 -8.73 -34.22
C TYR A 66 11.30 -8.41 -32.71
N LEU A 67 12.29 -7.71 -32.12
CA LEU A 67 12.26 -7.21 -30.75
C LEU A 67 12.42 -5.67 -30.62
N GLY A 68 12.34 -4.92 -31.73
CA GLY A 68 12.08 -3.47 -31.75
C GLY A 68 13.24 -2.51 -31.36
N GLU A 69 14.47 -2.98 -31.22
CA GLU A 69 15.65 -2.16 -30.85
C GLU A 69 16.52 -1.75 -32.06
N GLY A 70 16.25 -2.27 -33.26
CA GLY A 70 17.09 -2.12 -34.45
C GLY A 70 18.42 -2.89 -34.36
N ALA A 71 19.11 -3.01 -35.50
CA ALA A 71 20.48 -3.49 -35.52
C ALA A 71 21.41 -2.40 -34.96
N CYS A 72 21.97 -2.63 -33.77
CA CYS A 72 22.85 -1.67 -33.13
C CYS A 72 24.24 -1.71 -33.80
N LYS A 73 24.62 -0.65 -34.52
CA LYS A 73 25.94 -0.57 -35.20
C LYS A 73 27.13 -0.75 -34.25
N THR A 74 26.98 -0.35 -32.98
CA THR A 74 28.05 -0.45 -31.96
C THR A 74 28.02 -1.77 -31.18
N ARG A 75 26.91 -2.53 -31.24
CA ARG A 75 26.73 -3.84 -30.57
C ARG A 75 26.05 -4.82 -31.52
N LEU A 76 26.65 -5.00 -32.69
CA LEU A 76 26.04 -5.76 -33.78
C LEU A 76 25.83 -7.23 -33.41
N GLN A 77 26.82 -7.87 -32.77
CA GLN A 77 26.70 -9.26 -32.33
C GLN A 77 25.54 -9.48 -31.36
N GLN A 78 25.35 -8.57 -30.39
CA GLN A 78 24.21 -8.63 -29.47
C GLN A 78 22.85 -8.56 -30.20
N SER A 79 22.79 -7.85 -31.33
CA SER A 79 21.57 -7.80 -32.15
C SER A 79 21.33 -9.12 -32.88
N PHE A 80 22.39 -9.79 -33.34
CA PHE A 80 22.30 -11.14 -33.90
C PHE A 80 21.90 -12.16 -32.84
N ASP A 81 22.56 -12.16 -31.68
CA ASP A 81 22.25 -13.06 -30.56
C ASP A 81 20.78 -12.91 -30.11
N ARG A 82 20.26 -11.68 -30.11
CA ARG A 82 18.85 -11.40 -29.84
C ARG A 82 17.93 -12.04 -30.88
N GLY A 83 18.27 -11.95 -32.17
CA GLY A 83 17.53 -12.60 -33.26
C GLY A 83 17.61 -14.14 -33.20
N MET A 84 18.78 -14.69 -32.87
CA MET A 84 18.97 -16.12 -32.66
C MET A 84 18.12 -16.61 -31.49
N PHE A 85 18.12 -15.88 -30.37
CA PHE A 85 17.26 -16.19 -29.23
C PHE A 85 15.77 -16.11 -29.58
N TYR A 86 15.37 -15.11 -30.37
CA TYR A 86 13.98 -14.99 -30.82
C TYR A 86 13.50 -16.24 -31.55
N VAL A 87 14.33 -16.78 -32.45
CA VAL A 87 14.00 -18.01 -33.18
C VAL A 87 14.07 -19.21 -32.24
N TRP A 88 15.14 -19.36 -31.46
CA TRP A 88 15.38 -20.49 -30.56
C TRP A 88 14.35 -20.62 -29.42
N ALA A 89 13.80 -19.51 -28.90
CA ALA A 89 12.92 -19.52 -27.74
C ALA A 89 11.64 -20.37 -27.97
N ASN A 90 11.30 -21.18 -26.97
CA ASN A 90 10.10 -22.00 -26.88
C ASN A 90 8.85 -21.12 -26.69
N LYS A 91 8.43 -20.48 -27.78
CA LYS A 91 7.23 -19.66 -27.84
C LYS A 91 5.98 -20.52 -27.89
N VAL A 92 4.83 -19.94 -27.55
CA VAL A 92 3.52 -20.57 -27.74
C VAL A 92 3.39 -21.00 -29.20
N GLY A 93 3.17 -22.30 -29.41
CA GLY A 93 3.09 -22.91 -30.74
C GLY A 93 4.41 -23.50 -31.26
N THR A 94 5.53 -23.38 -30.55
CA THR A 94 6.80 -24.02 -30.96
C THR A 94 6.67 -25.54 -30.96
N VAL A 95 7.10 -26.17 -32.06
CA VAL A 95 7.06 -27.62 -32.25
C VAL A 95 8.49 -28.19 -32.23
N HIS A 96 9.39 -27.60 -33.01
CA HIS A 96 10.79 -28.04 -33.10
C HIS A 96 11.73 -26.84 -33.21
N VAL A 97 12.96 -27.02 -32.70
CA VAL A 97 14.06 -26.05 -32.79
C VAL A 97 15.32 -26.81 -33.18
N ALA A 98 16.15 -26.24 -34.06
CA ALA A 98 17.47 -26.73 -34.41
C ALA A 98 18.43 -25.55 -34.62
N ALA A 99 19.67 -25.67 -34.17
CA ALA A 99 20.65 -24.60 -34.29
C ALA A 99 22.09 -25.13 -34.22
N ASN A 100 23.04 -24.36 -34.75
CA ASN A 100 24.47 -24.54 -34.47
C ASN A 100 25.03 -23.47 -33.51
N TYR A 101 24.17 -22.55 -33.06
CA TYR A 101 24.49 -21.46 -32.15
C TYR A 101 23.34 -21.27 -31.16
N GLU A 102 23.59 -21.54 -29.88
CA GLU A 102 22.52 -21.68 -28.87
C GLU A 102 22.80 -20.85 -27.61
N PRO A 103 21.81 -20.65 -26.72
CA PRO A 103 22.06 -19.98 -25.45
C PRO A 103 23.13 -20.68 -24.61
N CYS A 104 23.90 -19.91 -23.83
CA CYS A 104 25.02 -20.38 -23.01
C CYS A 104 24.67 -21.38 -21.89
N TRP A 105 23.39 -21.66 -21.65
CA TRP A 105 22.95 -22.70 -20.73
C TRP A 105 22.68 -24.06 -21.42
N THR A 106 22.95 -24.16 -22.72
CA THR A 106 22.87 -25.41 -23.49
C THR A 106 24.24 -26.07 -23.57
N SER A 107 24.28 -27.29 -24.11
CA SER A 107 25.52 -28.04 -24.36
C SER A 107 26.10 -27.80 -25.77
N ALA A 108 25.63 -26.80 -26.51
CA ALA A 108 26.10 -26.52 -27.85
C ALA A 108 27.57 -26.06 -27.86
N ALA A 109 28.30 -26.41 -28.92
CA ALA A 109 29.71 -26.04 -29.07
C ALA A 109 29.93 -24.52 -29.26
N GLN A 110 28.93 -23.81 -29.77
CA GLN A 110 28.96 -22.36 -29.94
C GLN A 110 27.77 -21.78 -29.20
N THR A 111 28.01 -20.82 -28.31
CA THR A 111 26.95 -20.25 -27.48
C THR A 111 26.97 -18.73 -27.37
N TYR A 112 25.82 -18.15 -26.99
CA TYR A 112 25.66 -16.73 -26.69
C TYR A 112 24.98 -16.47 -25.34
N GLN A 113 25.26 -15.30 -24.77
CA GLN A 113 24.60 -14.84 -23.54
C GLN A 113 23.20 -14.29 -23.86
N VAL A 114 22.19 -14.75 -23.14
CA VAL A 114 20.83 -14.19 -23.22
C VAL A 114 20.61 -13.20 -22.09
N LEU A 115 20.22 -11.97 -22.45
CA LEU A 115 19.85 -10.94 -21.49
C LEU A 115 18.42 -11.14 -20.99
N GLY A 116 18.15 -10.86 -19.71
CA GLY A 116 16.84 -11.05 -19.09
C GLY A 116 15.73 -10.19 -19.74
N LYS A 117 16.11 -9.09 -20.42
CA LYS A 117 15.16 -8.26 -21.18
C LYS A 117 14.57 -8.97 -22.42
N TRP A 118 15.25 -9.97 -22.99
CA TRP A 118 14.76 -10.67 -24.19
C TRP A 118 13.57 -11.61 -23.91
N PRO A 119 13.63 -12.55 -22.94
CA PRO A 119 12.44 -13.34 -22.59
C PRO A 119 11.34 -12.46 -21.99
N GLU A 120 11.70 -11.38 -21.29
CA GLU A 120 10.71 -10.41 -20.78
C GLU A 120 9.94 -9.74 -21.92
N ALA A 121 10.61 -9.36 -23.02
CA ALA A 121 9.96 -8.79 -24.19
C ALA A 121 9.01 -9.79 -24.88
N LEU A 122 9.44 -11.05 -25.03
CA LEU A 122 8.59 -12.12 -25.58
C LEU A 122 7.36 -12.40 -24.70
N TRP A 123 7.54 -12.41 -23.38
CA TRP A 123 6.44 -12.55 -22.43
C TRP A 123 5.45 -11.38 -22.52
N LYS A 124 5.93 -10.13 -22.57
CA LYS A 124 5.09 -8.94 -22.76
C LYS A 124 4.32 -8.96 -24.07
N GLN A 125 4.89 -9.54 -25.13
CA GLN A 125 4.22 -9.77 -26.42
C GLN A 125 3.28 -10.99 -26.42
N ARG A 126 3.05 -11.65 -25.27
CA ARG A 126 2.25 -12.88 -25.13
C ARG A 126 2.75 -14.05 -25.98
N LYS A 127 4.03 -14.05 -26.35
CA LYS A 127 4.67 -15.16 -27.08
C LYS A 127 5.17 -16.27 -26.14
N LEU A 128 5.26 -16.00 -24.84
CA LEU A 128 5.62 -16.99 -23.81
C LEU A 128 4.47 -17.14 -22.81
N THR A 129 4.30 -18.36 -22.30
CA THR A 129 3.46 -18.60 -21.11
C THR A 129 4.17 -18.08 -19.86
N ASN A 130 3.40 -17.83 -18.79
CA ASN A 130 3.96 -17.46 -17.48
C ASN A 130 4.99 -18.47 -16.99
N GLN A 131 4.73 -19.77 -17.18
CA GLN A 131 5.63 -20.86 -16.81
C GLN A 131 6.94 -20.85 -17.61
N GLN A 132 6.85 -20.69 -18.93
CA GLN A 132 8.04 -20.68 -19.78
C GLN A 132 8.89 -19.43 -19.55
N TYR A 133 8.26 -18.28 -19.32
CA TYR A 133 8.96 -17.07 -18.94
C TYR A 133 9.69 -17.22 -17.60
N GLU A 134 9.05 -17.84 -16.59
CA GLU A 134 9.71 -18.13 -15.30
C GLU A 134 10.94 -19.02 -15.47
N ALA A 135 10.85 -20.06 -16.30
CA ALA A 135 11.98 -20.92 -16.61
C ALA A 135 13.16 -20.11 -17.22
N TYR A 136 12.89 -19.28 -18.24
CA TYR A 136 13.91 -18.43 -18.83
C TYR A 136 14.46 -17.37 -17.89
N LEU A 137 13.65 -16.87 -16.96
CA LEU A 137 14.11 -15.91 -15.97
C LEU A 137 15.25 -16.48 -15.13
N TYR A 138 15.15 -17.74 -14.69
CA TYR A 138 16.19 -18.40 -13.91
C TYR A 138 17.40 -18.80 -14.77
N LEU A 139 17.17 -19.22 -16.01
CA LEU A 139 18.25 -19.58 -16.94
C LEU A 139 19.13 -18.37 -17.32
N THR A 140 18.52 -17.19 -17.53
CA THR A 140 19.26 -15.96 -17.88
C THR A 140 20.09 -15.37 -16.75
N ARG A 141 19.74 -15.65 -15.49
CA ARG A 141 20.42 -15.14 -14.28
C ARG A 141 20.56 -13.61 -14.22
N ASP A 142 19.76 -12.88 -15.01
CA ASP A 142 19.79 -11.42 -15.10
C ASP A 142 18.54 -10.84 -14.43
N GLY A 143 18.72 -10.06 -13.35
CA GLY A 143 17.64 -9.31 -12.71
C GLY A 143 16.48 -10.15 -12.15
N VAL A 144 16.73 -11.41 -11.79
CA VAL A 144 15.74 -12.43 -11.40
C VAL A 144 14.71 -11.90 -10.41
N LEU A 145 15.14 -11.30 -9.29
CA LEU A 145 14.24 -10.85 -8.22
C LEU A 145 13.27 -9.72 -8.65
N ALA A 146 13.70 -8.82 -9.54
CA ALA A 146 12.85 -7.72 -9.99
C ALA A 146 11.79 -8.23 -10.97
N ARG A 147 12.21 -9.03 -11.95
CA ARG A 147 11.33 -9.60 -12.97
C ARG A 147 10.36 -10.65 -12.41
N LYS A 148 10.78 -11.44 -11.41
CA LYS A 148 9.90 -12.39 -10.72
C LYS A 148 8.74 -11.68 -10.02
N ARG A 149 9.01 -10.58 -9.32
CA ARG A 149 7.94 -9.77 -8.69
C ARG A 149 6.92 -9.25 -9.70
N ASN A 150 7.36 -8.88 -10.91
CA ASN A 150 6.45 -8.46 -11.97
C ASN A 150 5.57 -9.63 -12.45
N LEU A 151 6.16 -10.82 -12.62
CA LEU A 151 5.42 -12.02 -12.98
C LEU A 151 4.39 -12.42 -11.91
N GLU A 152 4.79 -12.42 -10.64
CA GLU A 152 3.91 -12.70 -9.51
C GLU A 152 2.74 -11.72 -9.45
N ALA A 153 2.99 -10.41 -9.60
CA ALA A 153 1.93 -9.42 -9.61
C ALA A 153 0.90 -9.61 -10.74
N VAL A 154 1.34 -10.05 -11.93
CA VAL A 154 0.43 -10.37 -13.04
C VAL A 154 -0.39 -11.62 -12.72
N ARG A 155 0.24 -12.68 -12.18
CA ARG A 155 -0.47 -13.90 -11.78
C ARG A 155 -1.50 -13.65 -10.70
N ASP A 156 -1.18 -12.83 -9.70
CA ASP A 156 -2.10 -12.47 -8.63
C ASP A 156 -3.30 -11.68 -9.17
N HIS A 157 -3.07 -10.78 -10.14
CA HIS A 157 -4.16 -10.05 -10.81
C HIS A 157 -5.05 -10.96 -11.66
N GLU A 158 -4.46 -11.85 -12.46
CA GLU A 158 -5.20 -12.84 -13.26
C GLU A 158 -6.03 -13.78 -12.36
N ALA A 159 -5.46 -14.21 -11.23
CA ALA A 159 -6.17 -15.03 -10.26
C ALA A 159 -7.34 -14.29 -9.58
N ALA A 160 -7.13 -13.03 -9.17
CA ALA A 160 -8.18 -12.21 -8.56
C ALA A 160 -9.32 -11.92 -9.55
N ALA A 161 -9.00 -11.66 -10.82
CA ALA A 161 -10.01 -11.47 -11.87
C ALA A 161 -10.84 -12.74 -12.10
N ALA A 162 -10.20 -13.91 -12.13
CA ALA A 162 -10.88 -15.19 -12.26
C ALA A 162 -11.76 -15.51 -11.03
N GLU A 163 -11.31 -15.15 -9.82
CA GLU A 163 -12.10 -15.29 -8.59
C GLU A 163 -13.34 -14.38 -8.61
N GLU A 164 -13.18 -13.12 -9.02
CA GLU A 164 -14.30 -12.18 -9.19
C GLU A 164 -15.32 -12.70 -10.21
N GLU A 165 -14.85 -13.18 -11.37
CA GLU A 165 -15.72 -13.76 -12.39
C GLU A 165 -16.49 -14.98 -11.86
N ALA A 166 -15.83 -15.86 -11.11
CA ALA A 166 -16.46 -16.99 -10.45
C ALA A 166 -17.49 -16.56 -9.39
N MET A 167 -17.19 -15.51 -8.62
CA MET A 167 -18.12 -14.93 -7.64
C MET A 167 -19.36 -14.35 -8.34
N GLN A 168 -19.18 -13.59 -9.43
CA GLN A 168 -20.29 -13.04 -10.22
C GLN A 168 -21.14 -14.14 -10.88
N ALA A 169 -20.50 -15.19 -11.39
CA ALA A 169 -21.21 -16.37 -11.92
C ALA A 169 -22.04 -17.07 -10.83
N ASN A 170 -21.46 -17.25 -9.62
CA ASN A 170 -22.16 -17.81 -8.48
C ASN A 170 -23.33 -16.94 -8.02
N MET A 171 -23.15 -15.62 -7.93
CA MET A 171 -24.21 -14.69 -7.55
C MET A 171 -25.38 -14.76 -8.55
N ARG A 172 -25.10 -14.75 -9.86
CA ARG A 172 -26.12 -14.91 -10.90
C ARG A 172 -26.87 -16.23 -10.75
N ARG A 173 -26.15 -17.33 -10.55
CA ARG A 173 -26.73 -18.67 -10.38
C ARG A 173 -27.61 -18.78 -9.14
N VAL A 174 -27.20 -18.21 -8.00
CA VAL A 174 -27.97 -18.25 -6.75
C VAL A 174 -29.23 -17.38 -6.85
N ARG A 175 -29.12 -16.15 -7.40
CA ARG A 175 -30.27 -15.25 -7.58
C ARG A 175 -31.29 -15.76 -8.61
N ALA A 176 -30.84 -16.53 -9.60
CA ALA A 176 -31.72 -17.15 -10.59
C ALA A 176 -32.48 -18.38 -10.06
N ASN A 177 -32.19 -18.86 -8.84
CA ASN A 177 -32.85 -20.02 -8.25
C ASN A 177 -34.00 -19.56 -7.32
N PRO A 178 -35.28 -19.70 -7.73
CA PRO A 178 -36.43 -19.24 -6.93
C PRO A 178 -36.61 -19.98 -5.61
N ALA A 179 -36.04 -21.19 -5.47
CA ALA A 179 -36.06 -21.95 -4.22
C ALA A 179 -35.05 -21.42 -3.19
N LEU A 180 -34.07 -20.61 -3.61
CA LEU A 180 -33.05 -20.02 -2.74
C LEU A 180 -33.19 -18.50 -2.58
N TYR A 181 -33.73 -17.81 -3.58
CA TYR A 181 -33.89 -16.37 -3.56
C TYR A 181 -35.28 -15.98 -4.07
N GLN A 182 -36.08 -15.37 -3.20
CA GLN A 182 -37.36 -14.76 -3.56
C GLN A 182 -37.22 -13.23 -3.51
N PRO A 183 -37.78 -12.49 -4.48
CA PRO A 183 -37.83 -11.02 -4.42
C PRO A 183 -38.55 -10.57 -3.15
N PHE A 184 -38.00 -9.56 -2.48
CA PHE A 184 -38.64 -9.01 -1.29
C PHE A 184 -39.82 -8.11 -1.67
N PRO A 185 -40.93 -8.15 -0.92
CA PRO A 185 -42.04 -7.25 -1.18
C PRO A 185 -41.66 -5.79 -0.87
N PRO A 186 -42.32 -4.82 -1.53
CA PRO A 186 -42.07 -3.41 -1.29
C PRO A 186 -42.53 -3.02 0.12
N VAL A 187 -41.66 -2.32 0.86
CA VAL A 187 -42.01 -1.75 2.17
C VAL A 187 -42.19 -0.24 2.00
N ARG A 188 -43.41 0.25 2.20
CA ARG A 188 -43.77 1.66 1.97
C ARG A 188 -42.86 2.63 2.69
N ALA A 189 -42.55 2.40 3.97
CA ALA A 189 -41.65 3.26 4.75
C ALA A 189 -40.23 3.38 4.14
N ALA A 190 -39.74 2.32 3.48
CA ALA A 190 -38.45 2.34 2.81
C ALA A 190 -38.53 3.08 1.46
N GLN A 191 -39.65 2.97 0.75
CA GLN A 191 -39.90 3.70 -0.49
C GLN A 191 -40.04 5.20 -0.22
N ASP A 192 -40.82 5.57 0.79
CA ASP A 192 -41.00 6.95 1.23
C ASP A 192 -39.65 7.54 1.67
N TRP A 193 -38.85 6.77 2.41
CA TRP A 193 -37.48 7.15 2.78
C TRP A 193 -36.59 7.41 1.56
N LEU A 194 -36.55 6.50 0.58
CA LEU A 194 -35.77 6.68 -0.66
C LEU A 194 -36.25 7.91 -1.45
N ALA A 195 -37.56 8.17 -1.48
CA ALA A 195 -38.13 9.31 -2.19
C ALA A 195 -37.62 10.65 -1.64
N MET A 196 -37.33 10.73 -0.34
CA MET A 196 -36.78 11.96 0.29
C MET A 196 -35.45 12.41 -0.31
N PHE A 197 -34.67 11.50 -0.91
CA PHE A 197 -33.37 11.81 -1.52
C PHE A 197 -33.48 12.40 -2.93
N ARG A 198 -34.70 12.50 -3.48
CA ARG A 198 -34.98 13.22 -4.72
C ARG A 198 -35.19 14.72 -4.51
N GLU A 199 -35.42 15.14 -3.26
CA GLU A 199 -35.60 16.52 -2.85
C GLU A 199 -34.36 17.02 -2.11
N ASP A 200 -34.02 18.29 -2.28
CA ASP A 200 -32.95 18.92 -1.54
C ASP A 200 -33.36 19.14 -0.07
N ARG A 201 -32.54 18.62 0.85
CA ARG A 201 -32.74 18.76 2.29
C ARG A 201 -31.42 19.09 2.96
N LEU A 202 -31.49 19.87 4.05
CA LEU A 202 -30.29 20.20 4.83
C LEU A 202 -29.66 18.96 5.49
N ARG A 203 -30.49 17.97 5.85
CA ARG A 203 -30.08 16.70 6.44
C ARG A 203 -31.00 15.58 5.95
N TYR A 204 -30.43 14.41 5.70
CA TYR A 204 -31.18 13.22 5.29
C TYR A 204 -31.24 12.19 6.43
N PRO A 205 -32.38 11.51 6.61
CA PRO A 205 -32.51 10.48 7.63
C PRO A 205 -31.79 9.18 7.25
N LEU A 206 -31.32 8.44 8.25
CA LEU A 206 -30.81 7.07 8.08
C LEU A 206 -31.95 6.07 8.03
N LEU A 207 -31.84 5.02 7.22
CA LEU A 207 -32.71 3.85 7.36
C LEU A 207 -32.10 2.87 8.37
N VAL A 208 -32.77 2.62 9.48
CA VAL A 208 -32.35 1.63 10.50
C VAL A 208 -33.27 0.42 10.42
N VAL A 209 -32.70 -0.73 10.07
CA VAL A 209 -33.42 -1.99 9.86
C VAL A 209 -33.11 -2.93 11.01
N LEU A 210 -34.07 -3.06 11.93
CA LEU A 210 -33.97 -3.86 13.13
C LEU A 210 -34.65 -5.21 12.92
N GLY A 211 -33.97 -6.31 13.20
CA GLY A 211 -34.62 -7.62 13.21
C GLY A 211 -33.71 -8.76 13.63
N ARG A 212 -34.26 -9.97 13.79
CA ARG A 212 -33.49 -11.15 14.25
C ARG A 212 -32.36 -11.51 13.29
N SER A 213 -31.30 -12.16 13.79
CA SER A 213 -30.30 -12.77 12.90
C SER A 213 -30.98 -13.77 11.95
N HIS A 214 -30.39 -14.00 10.78
CA HIS A 214 -30.88 -14.97 9.79
C HIS A 214 -32.27 -14.64 9.17
N THR A 215 -32.66 -13.37 9.13
CA THR A 215 -33.93 -12.93 8.50
C THR A 215 -33.75 -12.37 7.10
N GLY A 216 -32.52 -12.21 6.60
CA GLY A 216 -32.29 -11.67 5.24
C GLY A 216 -32.29 -10.13 5.16
N LYS A 217 -32.27 -9.40 6.29
CA LYS A 217 -32.28 -7.92 6.35
C LYS A 217 -31.25 -7.27 5.42
N THR A 218 -30.02 -7.78 5.41
CA THR A 218 -28.94 -7.24 4.58
C THR A 218 -29.24 -7.40 3.10
N GLU A 219 -29.77 -8.56 2.69
CA GLU A 219 -30.16 -8.81 1.30
C GLU A 219 -31.38 -7.98 0.90
N TRP A 220 -32.32 -7.75 1.83
CA TRP A 220 -33.44 -6.84 1.62
C TRP A 220 -32.98 -5.39 1.44
N VAL A 221 -32.07 -4.91 2.29
CA VAL A 221 -31.50 -3.57 2.14
C VAL A 221 -30.73 -3.45 0.83
N LYS A 222 -29.98 -4.48 0.42
CA LYS A 222 -29.31 -4.50 -0.89
C LYS A 222 -30.27 -4.37 -2.05
N SER A 223 -31.47 -4.97 -1.97
CA SER A 223 -32.47 -4.86 -3.04
C SER A 223 -33.07 -3.46 -3.19
N LEU A 224 -32.84 -2.56 -2.23
CA LEU A 224 -33.25 -1.15 -2.35
C LEU A 224 -32.35 -0.36 -3.31
N PHE A 225 -31.20 -0.90 -3.69
CA PHE A 225 -30.16 -0.22 -4.46
C PHE A 225 -29.76 -1.04 -5.70
N GLN A 226 -29.34 -0.35 -6.76
CA GLN A 226 -28.75 -0.97 -7.94
C GLN A 226 -27.29 -1.36 -7.70
N ASN A 227 -26.52 -0.51 -7.02
CA ASN A 227 -25.10 -0.73 -6.78
C ASN A 227 -24.64 -0.16 -5.42
N PRO A 228 -25.10 -0.73 -4.30
CA PRO A 228 -24.77 -0.22 -2.98
C PRO A 228 -23.31 -0.53 -2.61
N LEU A 229 -22.69 0.37 -1.85
CA LEU A 229 -21.46 0.04 -1.12
C LEU A 229 -21.81 -0.62 0.21
N GLU A 230 -21.52 -1.91 0.34
CA GLU A 230 -21.67 -2.64 1.60
C GLU A 230 -20.42 -2.50 2.49
N LEU A 231 -20.62 -2.05 3.72
CA LEU A 231 -19.58 -1.87 4.73
C LEU A 231 -19.90 -2.70 5.97
N LYS A 232 -19.08 -3.72 6.25
CA LYS A 232 -19.21 -4.52 7.47
C LYS A 232 -18.73 -3.71 8.68
N VAL A 233 -19.63 -3.42 9.62
CA VAL A 233 -19.30 -2.66 10.84
C VAL A 233 -18.99 -3.60 12.01
N GLY A 234 -19.85 -4.57 12.32
CA GLY A 234 -19.64 -5.49 13.44
C GLY A 234 -19.44 -4.75 14.77
N CYS A 235 -18.28 -4.97 15.41
CA CYS A 235 -17.86 -4.32 16.66
C CYS A 235 -16.84 -3.17 16.44
N LEU A 236 -16.75 -2.60 15.24
CA LEU A 236 -15.77 -1.53 14.97
C LEU A 236 -16.13 -0.24 15.71
N GLU A 237 -15.14 0.40 16.33
CA GLU A 237 -15.28 1.75 16.91
C GLU A 237 -15.03 2.86 15.88
N VAL A 238 -14.29 2.53 14.82
CA VAL A 238 -13.93 3.44 13.72
C VAL A 238 -14.65 3.06 12.44
N PHE A 239 -14.91 4.04 11.57
CA PHE A 239 -15.60 3.78 10.31
C PHE A 239 -14.85 2.76 9.45
N PRO A 240 -15.52 1.79 8.80
CA PRO A 240 -14.85 0.74 8.03
C PRO A 240 -13.93 1.28 6.93
N GLU A 241 -12.74 0.68 6.78
CA GLU A 241 -11.78 1.07 5.74
C GLU A 241 -12.35 0.90 4.33
N GLY A 242 -13.32 -0.01 4.16
CA GLY A 242 -14.07 -0.21 2.92
C GLY A 242 -14.72 1.07 2.39
N MET A 243 -14.97 2.08 3.24
CA MET A 243 -15.49 3.38 2.80
C MET A 243 -14.60 4.05 1.73
N ARG A 244 -13.32 3.65 1.64
CA ARG A 244 -12.37 4.10 0.61
C ARG A 244 -12.84 3.83 -0.80
N SER A 245 -13.50 2.69 -1.04
CA SER A 245 -14.02 2.32 -2.35
C SER A 245 -15.33 3.01 -2.72
N PHE A 246 -15.89 3.87 -1.84
CA PHE A 246 -17.07 4.65 -2.19
C PHE A 246 -16.77 5.61 -3.36
N GLU A 247 -17.53 5.49 -4.42
CA GLU A 247 -17.44 6.31 -5.61
C GLU A 247 -18.84 6.84 -5.93
N ARG A 248 -19.04 8.16 -5.87
CA ARG A 248 -20.35 8.80 -6.02
C ARG A 248 -21.00 8.54 -7.38
N GLY A 249 -20.21 8.41 -8.45
CA GLY A 249 -20.72 8.09 -9.78
C GLY A 249 -21.05 6.60 -9.98
N LYS A 250 -20.64 5.74 -9.05
CA LYS A 250 -20.80 4.29 -9.15
C LYS A 250 -21.83 3.76 -8.15
N HIS A 251 -21.85 4.28 -6.93
CA HIS A 251 -22.68 3.77 -5.85
C HIS A 251 -23.87 4.69 -5.59
N ASP A 252 -25.05 4.09 -5.51
CA ASP A 252 -26.34 4.76 -5.29
C ASP A 252 -26.84 4.65 -3.83
N GLY A 253 -26.09 3.96 -2.98
CA GLY A 253 -26.36 3.88 -1.55
C GLY A 253 -25.19 3.29 -0.77
N ILE A 254 -25.24 3.41 0.55
CA ILE A 254 -24.28 2.81 1.48
C ILE A 254 -25.02 1.97 2.50
N ILE A 255 -24.54 0.75 2.73
CA ILE A 255 -25.10 -0.18 3.70
C ILE A 255 -24.08 -0.38 4.81
N LEU A 256 -24.44 0.02 6.03
CA LEU A 256 -23.70 -0.29 7.25
C LEU A 256 -24.24 -1.59 7.82
N ASP A 257 -23.55 -2.69 7.49
CA ASP A 257 -24.02 -4.02 7.80
C ASP A 257 -23.54 -4.53 9.17
N ASP A 258 -24.45 -5.19 9.89
CA ASP A 258 -24.26 -5.83 11.18
C ASP A 258 -23.70 -4.86 12.25
N VAL A 259 -24.35 -3.72 12.45
CA VAL A 259 -23.97 -2.78 13.52
C VAL A 259 -24.35 -3.39 14.87
N ARG A 260 -23.34 -3.73 15.68
CA ARG A 260 -23.54 -4.40 16.99
C ARG A 260 -23.58 -3.45 18.18
N ASP A 261 -23.37 -2.15 17.96
CA ASP A 261 -23.48 -1.11 18.98
C ASP A 261 -23.95 0.21 18.36
N LEU A 262 -25.11 0.75 18.78
CA LEU A 262 -25.62 2.03 18.27
C LEU A 262 -24.80 3.25 18.70
N ALA A 263 -23.95 3.13 19.72
CA ALA A 263 -22.99 4.17 20.06
C ALA A 263 -22.05 4.47 18.89
N PHE A 264 -21.82 3.51 17.98
CA PHE A 264 -21.12 3.75 16.73
C PHE A 264 -21.84 4.80 15.87
N LEU A 265 -23.15 4.69 15.68
CA LEU A 265 -23.89 5.65 14.87
C LEU A 265 -23.85 7.04 15.50
N ALA A 266 -24.10 7.12 16.81
CA ALA A 266 -24.04 8.37 17.56
C ALA A 266 -22.66 9.05 17.45
N ALA A 267 -21.57 8.30 17.63
CA ALA A 267 -20.22 8.82 17.55
C ALA A 267 -19.81 9.28 16.14
N HIS A 268 -20.48 8.80 15.09
CA HIS A 268 -20.20 9.13 13.69
C HIS A 268 -21.33 9.91 13.02
N GLN A 269 -22.24 10.55 13.78
CA GLN A 269 -23.40 11.28 13.24
C GLN A 269 -23.05 12.30 12.14
N GLU A 270 -21.95 13.05 12.29
CA GLU A 270 -21.47 14.01 11.29
C GLU A 270 -21.17 13.34 9.96
N LYS A 271 -20.68 12.09 10.01
CA LYS A 271 -20.33 11.34 8.81
C LYS A 271 -21.54 10.73 8.12
N LEU A 272 -22.55 10.40 8.92
CA LEU A 272 -23.75 9.70 8.47
C LEU A 272 -24.78 10.63 7.84
N GLN A 273 -24.89 11.88 8.30
CA GLN A 273 -25.86 12.84 7.74
C GLN A 273 -25.36 13.56 6.48
N GLY A 274 -24.05 13.52 6.21
CA GLY A 274 -23.42 14.29 5.14
C GLY A 274 -23.58 15.81 5.34
N LYS A 275 -22.88 16.60 4.52
CA LYS A 275 -23.05 18.05 4.46
C LYS A 275 -23.13 18.47 3.00
N TYR A 276 -24.00 19.41 2.67
CA TYR A 276 -24.21 19.88 1.30
C TYR A 276 -23.03 20.69 0.76
N ASP A 277 -22.32 21.38 1.66
CA ASP A 277 -21.27 22.35 1.36
C ASP A 277 -19.84 21.82 1.56
N SER A 278 -19.68 20.58 2.05
CA SER A 278 -18.37 20.13 2.52
C SER A 278 -18.20 18.61 2.46
N ARG A 279 -16.94 18.17 2.37
CA ARG A 279 -16.59 16.75 2.36
C ARG A 279 -16.44 16.26 3.79
N VAL A 280 -17.00 15.09 4.07
CA VAL A 280 -16.90 14.42 5.35
C VAL A 280 -15.55 13.72 5.46
N GLU A 281 -14.84 13.93 6.56
CA GLU A 281 -13.59 13.24 6.88
C GLU A 281 -13.84 11.89 7.57
N PHE A 282 -13.32 10.81 7.00
CA PHE A 282 -13.48 9.45 7.53
C PHE A 282 -12.25 8.95 8.28
N ALA A 283 -11.06 9.28 7.80
CA ALA A 283 -9.81 8.90 8.43
C ALA A 283 -8.71 9.92 8.10
N THR A 284 -7.90 10.27 9.09
CA THR A 284 -6.76 11.16 8.88
C THR A 284 -5.48 10.49 9.34
N THR A 285 -4.44 10.61 8.52
CA THR A 285 -3.14 10.06 8.88
C THR A 285 -2.62 10.73 10.14
N PRO A 286 -1.88 9.96 10.95
CA PRO A 286 -0.87 10.48 11.85
C PRO A 286 -0.18 11.78 11.38
N GLY A 287 -0.62 12.94 11.88
CA GLY A 287 -0.04 14.26 11.56
C GLY A 287 -0.91 15.22 10.75
N GLY A 288 -2.14 14.85 10.37
CA GLY A 288 -3.06 15.76 9.67
C GLY A 288 -2.69 16.03 8.20
N THR A 289 -1.69 15.32 7.67
CA THR A 289 -1.15 15.55 6.33
C THR A 289 -1.96 14.86 5.23
N CYS A 290 -2.71 13.80 5.56
CA CYS A 290 -3.61 13.13 4.62
C CYS A 290 -4.95 12.85 5.30
N ALA A 291 -6.00 13.55 4.88
CA ALA A 291 -7.38 13.27 5.27
C ALA A 291 -8.08 12.53 4.13
N PHE A 292 -8.69 11.40 4.45
CA PHE A 292 -9.57 10.66 3.56
C PHE A 292 -10.98 11.22 3.72
N THR A 293 -11.44 11.95 2.70
CA THR A 293 -12.73 12.63 2.71
C THR A 293 -13.64 12.15 1.59
N LYS A 294 -14.96 12.16 1.82
CA LYS A 294 -15.99 11.82 0.81
C LYS A 294 -17.13 12.84 0.84
N TYR A 295 -17.71 13.12 -0.32
CA TYR A 295 -18.88 13.98 -0.44
C TYR A 295 -20.16 13.13 -0.45
N LEU A 296 -20.92 13.18 0.65
CA LEU A 296 -22.05 12.28 0.91
C LEU A 296 -23.42 12.99 0.91
N PHE A 297 -23.49 14.22 0.43
CA PHE A 297 -24.77 14.92 0.30
C PHE A 297 -25.75 14.12 -0.56
N ALA A 298 -26.98 13.93 -0.08
CA ALA A 298 -28.04 13.17 -0.73
C ALA A 298 -27.68 11.71 -1.09
N ILE A 299 -26.76 11.07 -0.36
CA ILE A 299 -26.49 9.63 -0.49
C ILE A 299 -27.31 8.87 0.55
N PRO A 300 -28.18 7.93 0.16
CA PRO A 300 -28.93 7.11 1.11
C PRO A 300 -28.00 6.19 1.92
N LEU A 301 -28.16 6.23 3.25
CA LEU A 301 -27.47 5.33 4.18
C LEU A 301 -28.48 4.44 4.90
N ALA A 302 -28.31 3.14 4.73
CA ALA A 302 -29.07 2.11 5.43
C ALA A 302 -28.18 1.35 6.42
N VAL A 303 -28.74 0.97 7.56
CA VAL A 303 -28.05 0.32 8.67
C VAL A 303 -28.82 -0.94 9.06
N THR A 304 -28.15 -2.09 9.12
CA THR A 304 -28.76 -3.32 9.63
C THR A 304 -28.32 -3.56 11.07
N VAL A 305 -29.29 -3.79 11.96
CA VAL A 305 -29.07 -4.01 13.39
C VAL A 305 -29.86 -5.24 13.86
N ASN A 306 -29.32 -5.93 14.86
CA ASN A 306 -29.96 -7.10 15.46
C ASN A 306 -30.61 -6.71 16.79
N TYR A 307 -31.59 -7.49 17.28
CA TYR A 307 -32.16 -7.27 18.61
C TYR A 307 -31.14 -7.44 19.76
N SER A 308 -30.00 -8.07 19.50
CA SER A 308 -28.88 -8.20 20.44
C SER A 308 -27.86 -7.05 20.34
N THR A 309 -28.12 -6.03 19.50
CA THR A 309 -27.25 -4.86 19.35
C THR A 309 -27.21 -4.09 20.69
N SER A 310 -26.02 -3.65 21.10
CA SER A 310 -25.85 -2.85 22.32
C SER A 310 -26.35 -1.43 22.11
N ASN A 311 -26.80 -0.78 23.20
CA ASN A 311 -27.33 0.58 23.20
C ASN A 311 -28.55 0.77 22.26
N LEU A 312 -29.38 -0.27 22.08
CA LEU A 312 -30.60 -0.18 21.26
C LEU A 312 -31.59 0.88 21.79
N ASP A 313 -31.58 1.12 23.10
CA ASP A 313 -32.36 2.17 23.76
C ASP A 313 -32.00 3.57 23.25
N PHE A 314 -30.83 3.77 22.63
CA PHE A 314 -30.50 5.04 21.96
C PHE A 314 -31.49 5.37 20.86
N LEU A 315 -32.23 4.37 20.37
CA LEU A 315 -33.31 4.66 19.46
C LEU A 315 -34.43 5.47 20.12
N GLU A 316 -34.56 5.50 21.43
CA GLU A 316 -35.62 6.21 22.14
C GLU A 316 -35.03 7.35 22.99
N THR A 317 -33.81 7.17 23.52
CA THR A 317 -33.23 8.03 24.56
C THR A 317 -32.19 9.03 24.05
N HIS A 318 -31.52 8.77 22.93
CA HIS A 318 -30.38 9.59 22.49
C HIS A 318 -30.83 10.77 21.62
N ASP A 319 -30.55 12.02 22.03
CA ASP A 319 -30.92 13.28 21.36
C ASP A 319 -30.97 13.23 19.82
N TRP A 320 -29.87 12.82 19.19
CA TRP A 320 -29.82 12.73 17.72
C TRP A 320 -30.56 11.53 17.12
N LEU A 321 -30.37 10.32 17.66
CA LEU A 321 -30.93 9.08 17.10
C LEU A 321 -32.42 8.94 17.39
N SER A 322 -32.95 9.47 18.49
CA SER A 322 -34.37 9.38 18.85
C SER A 322 -35.25 10.29 17.98
N HIS A 323 -34.68 11.36 17.42
CA HIS A 323 -35.40 12.31 16.59
C HIS A 323 -35.83 11.68 15.25
N GLN A 324 -37.15 11.66 14.99
CA GLN A 324 -37.74 11.03 13.81
C GLN A 324 -37.26 11.63 12.48
N GLY A 325 -36.87 12.91 12.46
CA GLY A 325 -36.27 13.55 11.29
C GLY A 325 -34.85 13.05 10.91
N ASN A 326 -34.14 12.36 11.81
CA ASN A 326 -32.77 11.89 11.57
C ASN A 326 -32.71 10.42 11.18
N ARG A 327 -33.82 9.68 11.27
CA ARG A 327 -33.87 8.26 10.94
C ARG A 327 -35.29 7.73 10.72
N VAL A 328 -35.38 6.68 9.92
CA VAL A 328 -36.56 5.83 9.72
C VAL A 328 -36.23 4.45 10.29
N VAL A 329 -37.04 3.93 11.21
CA VAL A 329 -36.83 2.60 11.81
C VAL A 329 -37.82 1.62 11.21
N ILE A 330 -37.32 0.48 10.71
CA ILE A 330 -38.13 -0.61 10.20
C ILE A 330 -37.83 -1.87 11.00
N LYS A 331 -38.87 -2.47 11.58
CA LYS A 331 -38.80 -3.79 12.22
C LYS A 331 -39.01 -4.88 11.17
N PHE A 332 -38.05 -5.80 11.06
CA PHE A 332 -37.99 -6.83 10.03
C PHE A 332 -38.07 -8.23 10.68
N PRO A 333 -38.91 -9.16 10.19
CA PRO A 333 -39.72 -9.11 8.97
C PRO A 333 -41.15 -8.57 9.17
N GLU A 334 -41.50 -8.04 10.34
CA GLU A 334 -42.86 -7.53 10.67
C GLU A 334 -43.40 -6.52 9.64
N ALA A 335 -42.51 -5.76 8.99
CA ALA A 335 -42.85 -4.83 7.90
C ALA A 335 -43.22 -5.50 6.56
N LEU A 336 -43.01 -6.81 6.40
CA LEU A 336 -43.39 -7.59 5.21
C LEU A 336 -44.77 -8.26 5.34
N SER A 337 -45.32 -8.31 6.56
CA SER A 337 -46.61 -8.95 6.87
C SER A 337 -47.75 -7.92 6.91
N VAL A 338 -48.35 -7.66 5.76
CA VAL A 338 -49.74 -7.16 5.66
C VAL A 338 -50.53 -8.27 4.96
N HIS A 339 -51.37 -9.00 5.73
CA HIS A 339 -52.08 -10.23 5.33
C HIS A 339 -53.33 -9.95 4.46
N PRO A 340 -53.94 -10.97 3.82
CA PRO A 340 -54.88 -11.83 4.56
C PRO A 340 -54.75 -13.34 4.32
N ASN A 341 -55.19 -14.06 5.35
CA ASN A 341 -55.71 -15.42 5.42
C ASN A 341 -54.82 -16.58 5.90
N GLU A 342 -55.51 -17.34 6.74
CA GLU A 342 -55.18 -18.53 7.49
C GLU A 342 -54.52 -19.59 6.61
N ASP A 343 -53.41 -20.13 7.07
CA ASP A 343 -53.33 -21.56 7.38
C ASP A 343 -52.02 -21.86 8.09
N GLY A 344 -52.15 -22.51 9.24
CA GLY A 344 -51.01 -23.00 9.99
C GLY A 344 -50.28 -24.08 9.20
N THR A 345 -48.98 -23.90 9.04
CA THR A 345 -48.03 -25.03 9.04
C THR A 345 -46.64 -24.50 9.36
N SER A 346 -46.14 -24.91 10.53
CA SER A 346 -44.74 -24.83 10.89
C SER A 346 -43.91 -25.68 9.93
N SER A 347 -42.84 -25.13 9.36
CA SER A 347 -41.83 -25.96 8.68
C SER A 347 -40.47 -25.28 8.59
N LEU A 348 -39.61 -25.74 9.50
CA LEU A 348 -38.21 -26.12 9.29
C LEU A 348 -37.16 -25.05 8.92
N ASP A 349 -36.36 -24.78 9.95
CA ASP A 349 -34.89 -24.69 9.89
C ASP A 349 -34.26 -25.36 8.66
N ARG A 350 -33.70 -24.55 7.77
CA ARG A 350 -32.64 -24.97 6.84
C ARG A 350 -31.50 -23.96 6.86
N ALA A 351 -30.49 -24.29 7.67
CA ALA A 351 -29.21 -23.62 7.71
C ALA A 351 -28.46 -23.82 6.36
N MET A 352 -28.02 -22.72 5.75
CA MET A 352 -27.07 -22.74 4.63
C MET A 352 -25.62 -22.61 5.13
N PRO A 353 -24.65 -23.24 4.44
CA PRO A 353 -23.31 -23.45 4.96
C PRO A 353 -22.45 -22.19 4.89
N VAL A 354 -21.69 -21.97 5.96
CA VAL A 354 -20.69 -20.90 6.12
C VAL A 354 -19.45 -21.24 5.32
N VAL A 355 -18.99 -20.30 4.49
CA VAL A 355 -17.60 -20.27 4.01
C VAL A 355 -16.73 -19.89 5.20
N SER A 356 -16.03 -20.86 5.78
CA SER A 356 -15.01 -20.61 6.80
C SER A 356 -13.62 -20.85 6.24
N GLU A 357 -12.66 -20.08 6.74
CA GLU A 357 -11.25 -20.46 6.73
C GLU A 357 -11.12 -21.96 7.02
N VAL A 358 -10.19 -22.64 6.32
CA VAL A 358 -9.98 -24.10 6.41
C VAL A 358 -9.61 -24.49 7.84
N ARG A 359 -10.62 -24.70 8.67
CA ARG A 359 -10.56 -25.25 10.03
C ARG A 359 -11.61 -26.35 10.11
N HIS A 360 -11.25 -27.42 10.80
CA HIS A 360 -12.13 -28.58 10.92
C HIS A 360 -13.47 -28.17 11.57
N PRO A 361 -14.63 -28.62 11.09
CA PRO A 361 -15.94 -28.21 11.64
C PRO A 361 -16.15 -28.51 13.13
N GLN A 362 -15.36 -29.41 13.70
CA GLN A 362 -15.38 -29.72 15.13
C GLN A 362 -14.50 -28.78 15.97
N SER A 363 -13.70 -27.90 15.35
CA SER A 363 -12.83 -26.93 16.01
C SER A 363 -13.60 -25.74 16.56
N LEU A 364 -12.93 -24.93 17.38
CA LEU A 364 -13.46 -23.68 17.92
C LEU A 364 -13.11 -22.52 16.97
N ASP A 365 -13.99 -21.53 16.87
CA ASP A 365 -13.61 -20.23 16.35
C ASP A 365 -12.77 -19.46 17.39
N PHE A 366 -12.13 -18.38 16.97
CA PHE A 366 -11.27 -17.60 17.85
C PHE A 366 -12.03 -17.01 19.06
N ALA A 367 -13.31 -16.70 18.91
CA ALA A 367 -14.14 -16.18 19.99
C ALA A 367 -14.39 -17.23 21.08
N ASN A 368 -14.68 -18.46 20.68
CA ASN A 368 -14.89 -19.60 21.56
C ASN A 368 -13.58 -20.14 22.15
N GLU A 369 -12.46 -20.09 21.41
CA GLU A 369 -11.11 -20.31 21.97
C GLU A 369 -10.82 -19.30 23.09
N ARG A 370 -11.05 -18.01 22.86
CA ARG A 370 -10.87 -16.95 23.85
C ARG A 370 -11.81 -17.10 25.06
N LYS A 371 -13.07 -17.46 24.81
CA LYS A 371 -14.06 -17.69 25.88
C LYS A 371 -13.64 -18.87 26.77
N ALA A 372 -13.16 -19.96 26.18
CA ALA A 372 -12.65 -21.12 26.93
C ALA A 372 -11.45 -20.74 27.82
N LEU A 373 -10.51 -19.93 27.30
CA LEU A 373 -9.37 -19.42 28.08
C LEU A 373 -9.82 -18.56 29.26
N LEU A 374 -10.70 -17.59 29.05
CA LEU A 374 -11.18 -16.69 30.11
C LEU A 374 -11.92 -17.46 31.20
N LEU A 375 -12.82 -18.38 30.81
CA LEU A 375 -13.55 -19.20 31.77
C LEU A 375 -12.62 -20.09 32.60
N ARG A 376 -11.49 -20.52 32.02
CA ARG A 376 -10.49 -21.33 32.73
C ARG A 376 -9.57 -20.49 33.63
N ASP A 377 -8.91 -19.49 33.06
CA ASP A 377 -7.79 -18.78 33.69
C ASP A 377 -8.25 -17.63 34.59
N VAL A 378 -9.39 -17.00 34.28
CA VAL A 378 -9.94 -15.88 35.04
C VAL A 378 -11.02 -16.35 36.00
N HIS A 379 -11.92 -17.21 35.53
CA HIS A 379 -13.07 -17.64 36.32
C HIS A 379 -12.87 -18.99 37.02
N GLY A 380 -11.73 -19.68 36.80
CA GLY A 380 -11.38 -20.91 37.52
C GLY A 380 -12.28 -22.12 37.21
N LEU A 381 -13.12 -22.07 36.18
CA LEU A 381 -14.12 -23.10 35.92
C LEU A 381 -13.47 -24.43 35.48
N THR A 382 -14.14 -25.53 35.81
CA THR A 382 -13.78 -26.88 35.35
C THR A 382 -14.08 -27.05 33.86
N TRP A 383 -13.39 -27.97 33.18
CA TRP A 383 -13.60 -28.20 31.75
C TRP A 383 -15.04 -28.60 31.40
N ALA A 384 -15.73 -29.32 32.30
CA ALA A 384 -17.13 -29.70 32.14
C ALA A 384 -18.09 -28.50 32.23
N GLU A 385 -17.75 -27.47 33.01
CA GLU A 385 -18.51 -26.22 33.07
C GLU A 385 -18.23 -25.34 31.85
N ILE A 386 -16.98 -25.31 31.38
CA ILE A 386 -16.58 -24.58 30.17
C ILE A 386 -17.26 -25.19 28.94
N GLN A 387 -17.32 -26.52 28.85
CA GLN A 387 -18.00 -27.25 27.77
C GLN A 387 -19.46 -26.87 27.60
N ARG A 388 -20.16 -26.53 28.70
CA ARG A 388 -21.56 -26.06 28.67
C ARG A 388 -21.71 -24.61 28.21
N ARG A 389 -20.62 -23.83 28.17
CA ARG A 389 -20.64 -22.38 27.91
C ARG A 389 -19.97 -21.98 26.60
N VAL A 390 -19.39 -22.94 25.88
CA VAL A 390 -18.62 -22.73 24.65
C VAL A 390 -19.18 -23.68 23.58
N VAL A 391 -19.22 -23.24 22.32
CA VAL A 391 -19.66 -24.07 21.19
C VAL A 391 -18.55 -24.18 20.14
N ASN A 392 -18.52 -25.30 19.42
CA ASN A 392 -17.67 -25.45 18.24
C ASN A 392 -18.30 -24.80 17.01
N LEU A 393 -17.60 -24.84 15.86
CA LEU A 393 -18.07 -24.30 14.59
C LEU A 393 -19.37 -24.96 14.06
N ARG A 394 -19.80 -26.10 14.63
CA ARG A 394 -21.09 -26.74 14.37
C ARG A 394 -22.19 -26.33 15.36
N GLY A 395 -21.91 -25.39 16.27
CA GLY A 395 -22.85 -25.01 17.34
C GLY A 395 -23.05 -26.06 18.43
N LYS A 396 -22.24 -27.13 18.45
CA LYS A 396 -22.34 -28.21 19.44
C LYS A 396 -21.36 -27.99 20.58
N ALA A 397 -21.64 -28.60 21.74
CA ALA A 397 -20.70 -28.64 22.85
C ALA A 397 -19.36 -29.28 22.40
N PRO A 398 -18.22 -28.60 22.55
CA PRO A 398 -16.92 -29.13 22.17
C PRO A 398 -16.51 -30.26 23.11
N SER A 399 -15.65 -31.17 22.69
CA SER A 399 -15.11 -32.17 23.62
C SER A 399 -14.19 -31.49 24.66
N VAL A 400 -14.15 -32.03 25.88
CA VAL A 400 -13.20 -31.57 26.92
C VAL A 400 -11.76 -31.59 26.40
N ARG A 401 -11.40 -32.63 25.63
CA ARG A 401 -10.09 -32.76 24.99
C ARG A 401 -9.79 -31.64 24.00
N LEU A 402 -10.79 -31.15 23.26
CA LEU A 402 -10.64 -30.00 22.36
C LEU A 402 -10.42 -28.70 23.15
N LEU A 403 -11.15 -28.49 24.25
CA LEU A 403 -10.96 -27.31 25.12
C LEU A 403 -9.57 -27.31 25.77
N GLN A 404 -9.13 -28.46 26.28
CA GLN A 404 -7.78 -28.65 26.81
C GLN A 404 -6.72 -28.43 25.73
N ARG A 405 -6.96 -28.94 24.50
CA ARG A 405 -6.05 -28.73 23.38
C ARG A 405 -5.98 -27.26 22.99
N ALA A 406 -7.11 -26.57 22.83
CA ALA A 406 -7.15 -25.15 22.50
C ALA A 406 -6.46 -24.29 23.57
N HIS A 407 -6.66 -24.59 24.86
CA HIS A 407 -5.97 -23.93 25.96
C HIS A 407 -4.46 -24.22 25.98
N SER A 408 -4.08 -25.49 25.79
CA SER A 408 -2.69 -25.91 25.76
C SER A 408 -1.95 -25.43 24.50
N ASP A 409 -2.62 -25.32 23.35
CA ASP A 409 -2.04 -24.82 22.11
C ASP A 409 -1.78 -23.32 22.21
N VAL A 410 -2.66 -22.55 22.88
CA VAL A 410 -2.41 -21.13 23.18
C VAL A 410 -1.21 -20.95 24.13
N ASN A 411 -1.00 -21.88 25.06
CA ASN A 411 0.12 -21.88 25.98
C ASN A 411 1.41 -22.49 25.38
N ARG A 412 1.34 -23.50 24.49
CA ARG A 412 2.48 -24.18 23.85
C ARG A 412 2.99 -23.44 22.62
N THR A 413 2.13 -22.75 21.87
CA THR A 413 2.54 -21.89 20.74
C THR A 413 3.02 -20.50 21.18
N LEU A 414 3.59 -20.40 22.40
CA LEU A 414 4.48 -19.33 22.81
C LEU A 414 5.67 -19.27 21.83
N GLY A 415 5.62 -18.37 20.85
CA GLY A 415 6.80 -17.96 20.09
C GLY A 415 7.42 -18.99 19.13
N GLN A 416 6.83 -20.18 18.91
CA GLN A 416 7.36 -21.21 18.01
C GLN A 416 6.88 -21.13 16.54
N ARG A 417 6.62 -19.94 16.00
CA ARG A 417 7.05 -19.72 14.62
C ARG A 417 8.52 -19.33 14.69
N GLN A 418 9.41 -20.33 14.64
CA GLN A 418 10.75 -20.08 14.14
C GLN A 418 10.60 -19.61 12.69
N TYR A 419 10.41 -18.31 12.51
CA TYR A 419 10.81 -17.70 11.25
C TYR A 419 12.30 -17.98 11.14
N LYS A 420 12.69 -18.75 10.11
CA LYS A 420 14.10 -18.91 9.73
C LYS A 420 14.64 -17.54 9.31
N TYR A 421 14.94 -16.69 10.29
CA TYR A 421 15.46 -15.33 10.14
C TYR A 421 16.81 -15.33 9.43
N SER A 422 17.50 -16.49 9.41
CA SER A 422 18.67 -16.75 8.59
C SER A 422 18.42 -16.50 7.10
N ASN A 423 17.18 -16.70 6.61
CA ASN A 423 16.86 -16.62 5.19
C ASN A 423 16.41 -15.21 4.74
N CYS A 424 16.24 -14.26 5.66
CA CYS A 424 15.78 -12.90 5.33
C CYS A 424 16.90 -11.86 5.26
N GLY A 425 18.18 -12.27 5.38
CA GLY A 425 19.35 -11.39 5.21
C GLY A 425 19.46 -10.23 6.22
N ARG A 426 18.68 -10.25 7.31
CA ARG A 426 18.67 -9.19 8.34
C ARG A 426 19.31 -9.71 9.63
N LYS A 427 20.29 -8.98 10.17
CA LYS A 427 20.87 -9.28 11.49
C LYS A 427 19.78 -9.17 12.56
N ALA A 428 19.61 -10.21 13.37
CA ALA A 428 18.70 -10.21 14.51
C ALA A 428 19.16 -9.16 15.53
N VAL A 429 18.35 -8.13 15.76
CA VAL A 429 18.57 -7.21 16.89
C VAL A 429 18.12 -7.93 18.15
N LYS A 430 19.08 -8.32 19.00
CA LYS A 430 18.78 -8.97 20.29
C LYS A 430 17.97 -7.99 21.16
N SER A 431 16.68 -8.28 21.37
CA SER A 431 15.86 -7.56 22.34
C SER A 431 16.36 -7.87 23.75
N THR A 432 16.41 -6.86 24.63
CA THR A 432 16.85 -7.08 26.02
C THR A 432 15.80 -7.91 26.78
N PRO A 433 16.19 -8.66 27.83
CA PRO A 433 15.24 -9.43 28.64
C PRO A 433 14.08 -8.59 29.19
N LYS A 434 14.35 -7.33 29.52
CA LYS A 434 13.33 -6.36 29.98
C LYS A 434 12.33 -6.03 28.87
N VAL A 435 12.79 -5.81 27.64
CA VAL A 435 11.92 -5.56 26.48
C VAL A 435 11.14 -6.82 26.12
N GLN A 436 11.75 -8.00 26.19
CA GLN A 436 11.06 -9.27 25.97
C GLN A 436 9.94 -9.47 26.98
N LYS A 437 10.22 -9.31 28.28
CA LYS A 437 9.21 -9.41 29.35
C LYS A 437 8.07 -8.43 29.14
N TYR A 438 8.36 -7.17 28.83
CA TYR A 438 7.35 -6.16 28.52
C TYR A 438 6.49 -6.54 27.31
N LEU A 439 7.12 -6.96 26.21
CA LEU A 439 6.41 -7.34 24.99
C LEU A 439 5.52 -8.56 25.21
N VAL A 440 5.97 -9.56 25.98
CA VAL A 440 5.18 -10.75 26.33
C VAL A 440 3.99 -10.36 27.21
N GLN A 441 4.21 -9.62 28.29
CA GLN A 441 3.13 -9.14 29.17
C GLN A 441 2.10 -8.30 28.40
N ARG A 442 2.57 -7.41 27.52
CA ARG A 442 1.71 -6.54 26.72
C ARG A 442 0.97 -7.30 25.61
N LEU A 443 1.61 -8.28 24.98
CA LEU A 443 0.98 -9.17 24.01
C LEU A 443 -0.18 -9.92 24.64
N LEU A 444 0.03 -10.51 25.83
CA LEU A 444 -1.01 -11.22 26.58
C LEU A 444 -2.18 -10.29 26.91
N TYR A 445 -1.89 -9.11 27.46
CA TYR A 445 -2.90 -8.10 27.75
C TYR A 445 -3.66 -7.60 26.51
N LEU A 446 -2.98 -7.41 25.37
CA LEU A 446 -3.64 -6.90 24.17
C LEU A 446 -4.46 -7.98 23.48
N ARG A 447 -4.03 -9.24 23.51
CA ARG A 447 -4.78 -10.39 22.98
C ARG A 447 -6.06 -10.66 23.77
N THR A 448 -6.13 -10.30 25.04
CA THR A 448 -7.40 -10.34 25.78
C THR A 448 -8.37 -9.24 25.36
N ARG A 449 -7.96 -8.23 24.58
CA ARG A 449 -8.80 -7.08 24.18
C ARG A 449 -8.96 -6.90 22.66
N SER A 450 -8.02 -7.36 21.84
CA SER A 450 -7.97 -7.07 20.40
C SER A 450 -6.95 -7.95 19.66
N THR A 451 -6.99 -7.94 18.32
CA THR A 451 -5.95 -8.55 17.48
C THR A 451 -4.62 -7.82 17.64
N CYS A 452 -3.62 -8.51 18.20
CA CYS A 452 -2.30 -7.95 18.47
C CYS A 452 -1.26 -8.45 17.44
N THR A 453 -0.71 -7.54 16.64
CA THR A 453 0.33 -7.83 15.63
C THR A 453 1.71 -7.34 16.11
N SER A 454 2.78 -7.75 15.43
CA SER A 454 4.13 -7.20 15.65
C SER A 454 4.19 -5.68 15.47
N SER A 455 3.42 -5.14 14.53
CA SER A 455 3.26 -3.69 14.33
C SER A 455 2.54 -3.01 15.50
N THR A 456 1.51 -3.65 16.06
CA THR A 456 0.80 -3.17 17.25
C THR A 456 1.74 -3.09 18.45
N LEU A 457 2.51 -4.14 18.71
CA LEU A 457 3.49 -4.18 19.80
C LEU A 457 4.62 -3.16 19.62
N ARG A 458 5.13 -3.00 18.39
CA ARG A 458 6.14 -1.99 18.08
C ARG A 458 5.62 -0.58 18.38
N ARG A 459 4.37 -0.28 18.02
CA ARG A 459 3.74 1.01 18.29
C ARG A 459 3.63 1.29 19.79
N GLU A 460 3.29 0.28 20.59
CA GLU A 460 3.20 0.40 22.04
C GLU A 460 4.57 0.64 22.70
N LEU A 461 5.61 -0.08 22.25
CA LEU A 461 6.98 0.15 22.70
C LEU A 461 7.40 1.61 22.43
N LEU A 462 7.14 2.10 21.21
CA LEU A 462 7.46 3.46 20.81
C LEU A 462 6.66 4.51 21.59
N ARG A 463 5.41 4.25 21.97
CA ARG A 463 4.62 5.16 22.82
C ARG A 463 5.30 5.40 24.17
N GLY A 464 5.86 4.36 24.78
CA GLY A 464 6.60 4.47 26.04
C GLY A 464 7.82 5.40 25.92
N GLU A 465 8.66 5.17 24.91
CA GLU A 465 9.84 6.00 24.65
C GLU A 465 9.48 7.45 24.33
N ARG A 466 8.45 7.66 23.50
CA ARG A 466 7.91 8.98 23.17
C ARG A 466 7.42 9.73 24.40
N LEU A 467 6.69 9.06 25.27
CA LEU A 467 6.20 9.64 26.52
C LEU A 467 7.35 10.03 27.45
N GLN A 468 8.36 9.18 27.60
CA GLN A 468 9.55 9.47 28.41
C GLN A 468 10.33 10.67 27.87
N PHE A 469 10.57 10.71 26.56
CA PHE A 469 11.24 11.83 25.90
C PHE A 469 10.47 13.14 26.10
N ALA A 470 9.17 13.15 25.81
CA ALA A 470 8.34 14.34 25.95
C ALA A 470 8.29 14.84 27.40
N LYS A 471 8.16 13.94 28.39
CA LYS A 471 8.25 14.30 29.82
C LYS A 471 9.62 14.89 30.16
N ALA A 472 10.72 14.33 29.64
CA ALA A 472 12.06 14.84 29.88
C ALA A 472 12.25 16.26 29.30
N VAL A 473 11.69 16.55 28.12
CA VAL A 473 11.68 17.91 27.54
C VAL A 473 10.89 18.87 28.43
N LEU A 474 9.70 18.46 28.90
CA LEU A 474 8.84 19.33 29.69
C LEU A 474 9.39 19.65 31.09
N ARG A 475 10.22 18.76 31.66
CA ARG A 475 10.96 19.00 32.92
C ARG A 475 11.99 20.13 32.80
N LEU A 476 12.49 20.43 31.60
CA LEU A 476 13.36 21.59 31.39
C LEU A 476 12.51 22.87 31.50
N THR A 477 13.06 23.94 32.08
CA THR A 477 12.46 25.27 31.96
C THR A 477 12.58 25.77 30.53
N LYS A 478 11.84 26.83 30.15
CA LYS A 478 11.98 27.44 28.80
C LYS A 478 13.42 27.84 28.52
N ALA A 479 14.08 28.52 29.47
CA ALA A 479 15.48 28.92 29.35
C ALA A 479 16.44 27.72 29.20
N LYS A 480 16.29 26.68 30.03
CA LYS A 480 17.11 25.46 29.92
C LYS A 480 16.86 24.70 28.62
N LEU A 481 15.62 24.69 28.11
CA LEU A 481 15.32 24.09 26.82
C LEU A 481 15.94 24.90 25.68
N ARG A 482 15.87 26.23 25.70
CA ARG A 482 16.53 27.09 24.71
C ARG A 482 18.05 26.89 24.71
N GLN A 483 18.66 26.77 25.89
CA GLN A 483 20.08 26.46 26.03
C GLN A 483 20.42 25.09 25.46
N LYS A 484 19.57 24.08 25.69
CA LYS A 484 19.80 22.72 25.21
C LYS A 484 19.50 22.58 23.71
N LEU A 485 18.38 23.06 23.20
CA LEU A 485 17.99 22.92 21.80
C LEU A 485 18.70 23.94 20.92
N CYS A 486 20.02 23.79 20.74
CA CYS A 486 20.82 24.70 19.92
C CYS A 486 20.45 24.59 18.44
N LEU A 487 20.07 23.39 17.99
CA LEU A 487 19.62 23.11 16.62
C LEU A 487 18.72 21.86 16.61
N ALA A 488 17.55 21.94 15.98
CA ALA A 488 16.78 20.78 15.52
C ALA A 488 17.03 20.60 14.02
N MET A 489 17.66 19.50 13.60
CA MET A 489 18.06 19.29 12.21
C MET A 489 17.58 17.95 11.65
N ASP A 490 17.43 17.92 10.32
CA ASP A 490 17.18 16.72 9.55
C ASP A 490 17.61 16.92 8.09
N GLY A 491 17.61 15.84 7.32
CA GLY A 491 17.74 15.86 5.87
C GLY A 491 16.39 15.99 5.18
N VAL A 492 16.34 16.78 4.10
CA VAL A 492 15.20 16.86 3.20
C VAL A 492 15.65 16.64 1.76
N VAL A 493 14.84 15.92 0.98
CA VAL A 493 15.02 15.82 -0.47
C VAL A 493 13.96 16.71 -1.12
N LEU A 494 14.41 17.73 -1.84
CA LEU A 494 13.55 18.62 -2.63
C LEU A 494 13.55 18.18 -4.10
N SER A 495 12.41 18.29 -4.77
CA SER A 495 12.23 17.98 -6.18
C SER A 495 12.31 19.25 -7.04
N LEU A 496 12.85 19.13 -8.26
CA LEU A 496 12.75 20.20 -9.26
C LEU A 496 11.53 20.00 -10.17
N PRO A 497 10.80 21.07 -10.54
CA PRO A 497 9.67 20.99 -11.48
C PRO A 497 10.11 20.48 -12.86
N PRO A 498 9.44 19.47 -13.45
CA PRO A 498 9.76 18.87 -14.75
C PRO A 498 10.09 19.89 -15.86
N ARG A 499 10.86 19.45 -16.86
CA ARG A 499 11.20 20.31 -18.01
C ARG A 499 10.05 20.46 -18.98
N ASP A 500 9.32 19.37 -19.19
CA ASP A 500 8.12 19.37 -20.02
C ASP A 500 7.05 20.30 -19.44
N ALA A 501 6.38 21.06 -20.30
CA ALA A 501 5.46 22.11 -19.89
C ALA A 501 4.18 21.53 -19.25
N THR A 502 3.67 20.42 -19.78
CA THR A 502 2.48 19.73 -19.30
C THR A 502 2.77 19.07 -17.95
N ASP A 503 3.87 18.33 -17.86
CA ASP A 503 4.31 17.71 -16.61
C ASP A 503 4.59 18.73 -15.52
N ARG A 504 5.15 19.88 -15.89
CA ARG A 504 5.39 20.98 -14.96
C ARG A 504 4.10 21.61 -14.47
N ALA A 505 3.09 21.74 -15.34
CA ALA A 505 1.76 22.20 -14.95
C ALA A 505 1.11 21.21 -13.97
N ASN A 506 1.18 19.91 -14.25
CA ASN A 506 0.70 18.85 -13.37
C ASN A 506 1.42 18.85 -12.02
N TYR A 507 2.76 18.93 -12.03
CA TYR A 507 3.59 19.05 -10.82
C TYR A 507 3.16 20.24 -9.95
N CYS A 508 2.91 21.40 -10.56
CA CYS A 508 2.46 22.60 -9.86
C CYS A 508 1.01 22.46 -9.33
N ALA A 509 0.12 21.84 -10.11
CA ALA A 509 -1.29 21.65 -9.78
C ALA A 509 -1.51 20.66 -8.62
N HIS A 510 -0.73 19.59 -8.55
CA HIS A 510 -0.90 18.52 -7.54
C HIS A 510 0.02 18.69 -6.32
N GLY A 511 1.25 19.20 -6.53
CA GLY A 511 2.29 19.39 -5.52
C GLY A 511 2.82 18.09 -4.89
N ASP A 512 3.97 18.15 -4.22
CA ASP A 512 4.56 17.07 -3.40
C ASP A 512 3.70 16.67 -2.16
N THR A 513 2.41 17.03 -2.12
CA THR A 513 1.50 16.78 -0.98
C THR A 513 0.48 15.68 -1.25
N HIS A 514 0.34 15.18 -2.48
CA HIS A 514 -0.66 14.20 -2.85
C HIS A 514 -0.07 13.14 -3.79
N MET A 515 0.09 11.92 -3.28
CA MET A 515 0.38 10.73 -4.10
C MET A 515 -0.74 9.73 -3.87
N TRP A 516 -1.46 9.33 -4.92
CA TRP A 516 -2.31 8.14 -4.87
C TRP A 516 -2.31 7.45 -6.24
N ARG A 517 -2.33 6.12 -6.20
CA ARG A 517 -2.77 5.23 -7.28
C ARG A 517 -3.78 4.29 -6.65
N LEU A 518 -4.94 4.08 -7.27
CA LEU A 518 -5.84 3.01 -6.81
C LEU A 518 -5.20 1.65 -7.16
N PRO A 519 -5.27 0.65 -6.27
CA PRO A 519 -4.75 -0.70 -6.56
C PRO A 519 -5.33 -1.34 -7.83
N SER A 520 -6.47 -0.85 -8.32
CA SER A 520 -7.25 -1.37 -9.45
C SER A 520 -7.11 -0.56 -10.76
N GLU A 521 -6.37 0.54 -10.78
CA GLU A 521 -6.23 1.35 -12.01
C GLU A 521 -5.20 0.74 -12.98
N ALA A 522 -5.71 0.32 -14.15
CA ALA A 522 -4.90 -0.08 -15.29
C ALA A 522 -3.94 1.04 -15.70
N ALA A 523 -2.71 0.67 -16.09
CA ALA A 523 -1.71 1.62 -16.55
C ALA A 523 -2.06 2.14 -17.96
N CYS A 524 -3.05 3.03 -18.04
CA CYS A 524 -3.38 3.78 -19.25
C CYS A 524 -2.60 5.10 -19.25
N VAL A 525 -2.02 5.46 -20.40
CA VAL A 525 -1.17 6.66 -20.58
C VAL A 525 -1.99 7.96 -20.43
N ASP A 526 -3.31 7.89 -20.59
CA ASP A 526 -4.17 9.07 -20.70
C ASP A 526 -4.95 9.44 -19.42
N LEU A 527 -4.87 8.63 -18.35
CA LEU A 527 -5.77 8.76 -17.18
C LEU A 527 -5.10 8.98 -15.83
N ALA A 528 -3.76 9.02 -15.75
CA ALA A 528 -3.09 9.42 -14.52
C ALA A 528 -2.99 10.96 -14.46
N GLY A 529 -3.50 11.57 -13.39
CA GLY A 529 -2.97 12.84 -12.92
C GLY A 529 -1.49 12.63 -12.59
N HIS A 530 -0.63 12.84 -13.58
CA HIS A 530 0.77 12.44 -13.55
C HIS A 530 1.52 13.18 -12.43
N ASP A 531 2.00 12.43 -11.44
CA ASP A 531 3.43 12.56 -11.10
C ASP A 531 4.19 11.96 -12.29
N PRO A 532 5.01 12.75 -13.02
CA PRO A 532 5.86 12.22 -14.08
C PRO A 532 6.93 11.24 -13.55
N TYR A 533 6.99 10.99 -12.24
CA TYR A 533 7.88 10.02 -11.62
C TYR A 533 7.12 8.91 -10.88
N PRO A 534 6.62 7.89 -11.59
CA PRO A 534 6.17 6.62 -10.99
C PRO A 534 7.30 5.84 -10.26
N PHE A 535 8.51 6.40 -10.19
CA PHE A 535 9.68 5.92 -9.50
C PHE A 535 10.25 7.04 -8.62
N GLN A 536 11.14 6.72 -7.68
CA GLN A 536 11.98 7.71 -6.99
C GLN A 536 12.40 8.85 -7.95
N ILE A 537 12.02 10.11 -7.66
CA ILE A 537 12.44 11.31 -8.41
C ILE A 537 13.87 11.14 -8.95
N PRO A 538 14.13 11.21 -10.25
CA PRO A 538 15.44 10.92 -10.81
C PRO A 538 16.57 11.65 -10.08
N ALA A 539 17.73 11.03 -9.97
CA ALA A 539 18.84 11.57 -9.18
C ALA A 539 19.30 12.95 -9.69
N ASP A 540 19.12 13.23 -10.97
CA ASP A 540 19.34 14.51 -11.64
C ASP A 540 18.21 15.55 -11.39
N ARG A 541 17.14 15.16 -10.71
CA ARG A 541 15.95 15.97 -10.41
C ARG A 541 15.72 16.21 -8.92
N ILE A 542 16.62 15.71 -8.08
CA ILE A 542 16.62 15.97 -6.64
C ILE A 542 17.68 16.99 -6.21
N VAL A 543 17.34 17.74 -5.17
CA VAL A 543 18.24 18.60 -4.40
C VAL A 543 18.15 18.22 -2.92
N PRO A 544 19.00 17.28 -2.48
CA PRO A 544 19.14 16.92 -1.07
C PRO A 544 19.82 18.03 -0.25
N LEU A 545 19.28 18.30 0.92
CA LEU A 545 19.67 19.37 1.83
C LEU A 545 19.62 18.89 3.28
N TRP A 546 20.65 19.19 4.05
CA TRP A 546 20.62 19.16 5.52
C TRP A 546 20.56 20.57 6.06
N GLY A 547 19.64 20.80 7.00
CA GLY A 547 19.48 22.07 7.68
C GLY A 547 18.70 21.91 8.98
N GLY A 548 18.60 22.98 9.74
CA GLY A 548 17.90 22.93 11.01
C GLY A 548 17.49 24.30 11.52
N LEU A 549 16.72 24.28 12.60
CA LEU A 549 16.16 25.47 13.21
C LEU A 549 16.41 25.54 14.71
N SER A 550 16.35 26.75 15.25
CA SER A 550 16.29 27.04 16.67
C SER A 550 15.43 28.29 16.90
N GLU A 551 15.36 28.80 18.13
CA GLU A 551 14.71 30.10 18.39
C GLU A 551 15.40 31.27 17.67
N GLY A 552 16.65 31.12 17.23
CA GLY A 552 17.38 32.11 16.42
C GLY A 552 17.04 32.08 14.93
N GLY A 553 16.23 31.13 14.47
CA GLY A 553 15.79 31.03 13.07
C GLY A 553 16.17 29.71 12.39
N PHE A 554 16.62 29.76 11.14
CA PHE A 554 16.97 28.59 10.32
C PHE A 554 18.35 28.70 9.69
N ALA A 555 19.12 27.61 9.71
CA ALA A 555 20.44 27.52 9.09
C ALA A 555 20.58 26.27 8.22
N ILE A 556 21.23 26.44 7.06
CA ILE A 556 21.61 25.34 6.17
C ILE A 556 22.94 24.75 6.66
N VAL A 557 22.99 23.43 6.81
CA VAL A 557 24.24 22.71 7.11
C VAL A 557 24.97 22.38 5.81
N THR A 558 24.32 21.65 4.89
CA THR A 558 24.93 21.34 3.59
C THR A 558 23.92 20.90 2.55
N PHE A 559 24.17 21.22 1.28
CA PHE A 559 23.61 20.48 0.15
C PHE A 559 24.50 19.27 -0.15
N HIS A 560 23.91 18.18 -0.64
CA HIS A 560 24.66 16.99 -1.03
C HIS A 560 24.13 16.39 -2.34
N GLN A 561 24.91 15.49 -2.95
CA GLN A 561 24.60 14.97 -4.29
C GLN A 561 23.64 13.77 -4.25
N LYS A 562 23.86 12.85 -3.31
CA LYS A 562 23.07 11.62 -3.14
C LYS A 562 21.85 11.86 -2.27
N ARG A 563 20.84 11.01 -2.33
CA ARG A 563 19.61 11.13 -1.50
C ARG A 563 19.88 11.12 0.01
N LYS A 564 20.90 10.39 0.45
CA LYS A 564 21.34 10.29 1.84
C LYS A 564 22.84 10.56 1.93
N LEU A 565 23.26 11.16 3.03
CA LEU A 565 24.68 11.29 3.35
C LEU A 565 25.27 9.94 3.76
N THR A 566 26.52 9.70 3.40
CA THR A 566 27.32 8.64 4.01
C THR A 566 27.98 9.14 5.30
N THR A 567 28.48 8.20 6.11
CA THR A 567 29.30 8.50 7.30
C THR A 567 30.49 9.40 6.94
N GLU A 568 31.17 9.14 5.83
CA GLU A 568 32.32 9.89 5.36
C GLU A 568 31.93 11.32 4.95
N GLU A 569 30.84 11.48 4.21
CA GLU A 569 30.33 12.78 3.77
C GLU A 569 29.87 13.63 4.97
N TRP A 570 29.21 13.01 5.95
CA TRP A 570 28.86 13.66 7.21
C TRP A 570 30.10 14.09 8.00
N CYS A 571 31.06 13.19 8.21
CA CYS A 571 32.32 13.51 8.90
C CYS A 571 33.06 14.67 8.23
N ARG A 572 33.11 14.69 6.89
CA ARG A 572 33.70 15.81 6.12
C ARG A 572 32.94 17.11 6.33
N THR A 573 31.60 17.06 6.31
CA THR A 573 30.73 18.21 6.57
C THR A 573 30.99 18.80 7.96
N VAL A 574 31.08 17.96 8.99
CA VAL A 574 31.38 18.40 10.35
C VAL A 574 32.79 18.98 10.48
N ARG A 575 33.82 18.28 9.98
CA ARG A 575 35.23 18.74 10.06
C ARG A 575 35.51 20.02 9.29
N SER A 576 34.81 20.23 8.17
CA SER A 576 34.88 21.50 7.43
C SER A 576 34.21 22.69 8.15
N GLY A 577 33.69 22.47 9.36
CA GLY A 577 33.08 23.50 10.19
C GLY A 577 31.67 23.90 9.79
N LYS A 578 31.05 23.25 8.78
CA LYS A 578 29.72 23.63 8.30
C LYS A 578 28.63 23.48 9.37
N LEU A 579 28.66 22.39 10.14
CA LEU A 579 27.72 22.19 11.25
C LEU A 579 27.90 23.27 12.33
N LYS A 580 29.15 23.56 12.70
CA LYS A 580 29.50 24.60 13.69
C LYS A 580 28.99 25.98 13.24
N LYS A 581 29.32 26.38 12.01
CA LYS A 581 28.84 27.64 11.41
C LYS A 581 27.31 27.75 11.38
N ALA A 582 26.62 26.65 11.07
CA ALA A 582 25.16 26.62 11.06
C ALA A 582 24.58 26.82 12.47
N ILE A 583 25.21 26.25 13.50
CA ILE A 583 24.79 26.46 14.90
C ILE A 583 25.07 27.90 15.33
N GLU A 584 26.28 28.42 15.07
CA GLU A 584 26.67 29.78 15.42
C GLU A 584 25.76 30.84 14.78
N ALA A 585 25.37 30.64 13.52
CA ALA A 585 24.44 31.52 12.80
C ALA A 585 23.05 31.63 13.46
N LEU A 586 22.70 30.66 14.32
CA LEU A 586 21.44 30.65 15.06
C LEU A 586 21.55 31.27 16.45
N THR A 587 22.66 31.96 16.76
CA THR A 587 22.86 32.67 18.04
C THR A 587 22.56 31.80 19.26
N PRO A 588 23.26 30.66 19.44
CA PRO A 588 22.99 29.76 20.53
C PRO A 588 23.27 30.45 21.86
N VAL A 589 22.56 30.07 22.92
CA VAL A 589 22.74 30.64 24.28
C VAL A 589 24.19 30.54 24.76
N GLN A 590 24.89 29.48 24.35
CA GLN A 590 26.33 29.30 24.59
C GLN A 590 27.08 29.44 23.27
N PRO A 591 27.71 30.60 22.99
CA PRO A 591 28.41 30.84 21.72
C PRO A 591 29.59 29.89 21.45
N ALA A 592 30.22 29.33 22.50
CA ALA A 592 31.35 28.41 22.37
C ALA A 592 30.98 26.91 22.56
N GLY A 593 29.71 26.60 22.80
CA GLY A 593 29.25 25.26 23.15
C GLY A 593 29.49 24.87 24.62
N PRO A 594 29.28 23.60 24.99
CA PRO A 594 28.89 22.49 24.12
C PRO A 594 27.44 22.64 23.62
N TRP A 595 27.23 22.35 22.33
CA TRP A 595 25.90 22.47 21.73
C TRP A 595 25.17 21.14 21.74
N HIS A 596 23.87 21.12 22.02
CA HIS A 596 23.05 19.94 21.76
C HIS A 596 22.21 20.10 20.50
N VAL A 597 22.27 19.06 19.66
CA VAL A 597 21.59 19.03 18.37
C VAL A 597 20.57 17.90 18.36
N LEU A 598 19.29 18.24 18.28
CA LEU A 598 18.20 17.29 18.11
C LEU A 598 18.15 16.85 16.65
N CYS A 599 18.23 15.55 16.41
CA CYS A 599 18.09 14.99 15.07
C CYS A 599 17.49 13.59 15.15
N ASP A 600 17.08 13.08 13.99
CA ASP A 600 16.56 11.73 13.87
C ASP A 600 17.66 10.67 14.12
N ASN A 601 17.28 9.40 13.96
CA ASN A 601 18.15 8.26 14.23
C ASN A 601 18.77 7.66 12.95
N GLU A 602 19.09 8.48 11.95
CA GLU A 602 19.78 7.98 10.75
C GLU A 602 21.09 7.26 11.13
N SER A 603 21.29 6.08 10.55
CA SER A 603 22.34 5.15 10.99
C SER A 603 23.75 5.74 10.87
N PHE A 604 23.99 6.59 9.86
CA PHE A 604 25.28 7.23 9.64
C PHE A 604 25.67 8.20 10.77
N LEU A 605 24.70 8.81 11.48
CA LEU A 605 24.95 9.72 12.59
C LEU A 605 25.50 9.01 13.83
N HIS A 606 25.27 7.70 13.94
CA HIS A 606 25.57 6.91 15.13
C HIS A 606 26.82 6.03 15.00
N THR A 607 27.51 6.07 13.86
CA THR A 607 28.79 5.40 13.73
C THR A 607 29.82 6.04 14.66
N SER A 608 30.77 5.25 15.18
CA SER A 608 31.83 5.75 16.07
C SER A 608 32.62 6.90 15.43
N ARG A 609 32.77 6.89 14.09
CA ARG A 609 33.43 7.97 13.34
C ARG A 609 32.62 9.27 13.38
N SER A 610 31.31 9.21 13.09
CA SER A 610 30.42 10.38 13.14
C SER A 610 30.30 10.94 14.54
N VAL A 611 30.18 10.09 15.56
CA VAL A 611 30.12 10.50 16.97
C VAL A 611 31.40 11.25 17.34
N ARG A 612 32.58 10.69 17.06
CA ARG A 612 33.86 11.35 17.33
C ARG A 612 34.00 12.68 16.59
N ALA A 613 33.65 12.72 15.30
CA ALA A 613 33.73 13.96 14.52
C ALA A 613 32.81 15.06 15.09
N THR A 614 31.60 14.68 15.49
CA THR A 614 30.60 15.61 16.06
C THR A 614 31.03 16.11 17.45
N GLN A 615 31.56 15.22 18.29
CA GLN A 615 32.11 15.58 19.60
C GLN A 615 33.33 16.49 19.50
N ALA A 616 34.25 16.22 18.56
CA ALA A 616 35.41 17.08 18.30
C ALA A 616 35.00 18.50 17.83
N ALA A 617 33.81 18.64 17.24
CA ALA A 617 33.22 19.93 16.90
C ALA A 617 32.46 20.59 18.07
N GLY A 618 32.53 20.06 19.29
CA GLY A 618 31.81 20.58 20.46
C GLY A 618 30.31 20.28 20.47
N VAL A 619 29.85 19.33 19.63
CA VAL A 619 28.43 19.03 19.45
C VAL A 619 28.05 17.68 20.10
N ARG A 620 26.93 17.68 20.80
CA ARG A 620 26.30 16.51 21.41
C ARG A 620 24.97 16.20 20.72
N ILE A 621 24.88 15.05 20.07
CA ILE A 621 23.63 14.61 19.45
C ILE A 621 22.59 14.26 20.53
N TRP A 622 21.45 14.93 20.49
CA TRP A 622 20.29 14.64 21.31
C TRP A 622 19.34 13.74 20.51
N ARG A 623 19.29 12.46 20.90
CA ARG A 623 18.50 11.45 20.19
C ARG A 623 17.01 11.60 20.48
N MET A 624 16.20 11.45 19.44
CA MET A 624 14.74 11.32 19.57
C MET A 624 14.30 9.85 19.53
N PRO A 625 13.08 9.53 19.99
CA PRO A 625 12.50 8.21 19.83
C PRO A 625 12.35 7.83 18.36
N ALA A 626 12.50 6.56 18.01
CA ALA A 626 12.36 6.13 16.62
C ALA A 626 10.95 6.41 16.07
N SER A 627 10.85 6.62 14.74
CA SER A 627 9.57 6.85 14.04
C SER A 627 8.75 8.00 14.65
N SER A 628 9.42 9.08 15.06
CA SER A 628 8.77 10.22 15.74
C SER A 628 9.04 11.56 15.06
N PRO A 629 8.67 11.72 13.76
CA PRO A 629 8.91 12.96 13.01
C PRO A 629 8.19 14.16 13.62
N ASP A 630 7.05 13.95 14.31
CA ASP A 630 6.33 15.00 15.00
C ASP A 630 7.11 15.60 16.19
N LEU A 631 8.06 14.85 16.76
CA LEU A 631 9.00 15.31 17.78
C LEU A 631 10.27 15.92 17.20
N ASN A 632 10.39 16.06 15.88
CA ASN A 632 11.44 16.82 15.22
C ASN A 632 10.86 18.15 14.67
N PRO A 633 11.08 19.30 15.33
CA PRO A 633 10.53 20.59 14.90
C PRO A 633 10.83 20.95 13.43
N VAL A 634 11.99 20.54 12.91
CA VAL A 634 12.42 20.89 11.54
C VAL A 634 11.49 20.33 10.46
N GLU A 635 10.74 19.25 10.73
CA GLU A 635 9.77 18.70 9.78
C GLU A 635 8.67 19.70 9.42
N LYS A 636 8.25 20.54 10.38
CA LYS A 636 7.28 21.62 10.11
C LYS A 636 7.88 22.68 9.20
N MET A 637 9.18 22.93 9.31
CA MET A 637 9.89 23.86 8.44
C MET A 637 10.03 23.31 7.02
N TRP A 638 10.27 22.01 6.86
CA TRP A 638 10.27 21.36 5.55
C TRP A 638 8.91 21.41 4.87
N ALA A 639 7.83 21.18 5.62
CA ALA A 639 6.47 21.35 5.09
C ALA A 639 6.22 22.79 4.64
N TRP A 640 6.66 23.79 5.41
CA TRP A 640 6.56 25.21 5.02
C TRP A 640 7.39 25.54 3.78
N LEU A 641 8.64 25.08 3.71
CA LEU A 641 9.55 25.31 2.60
C LEU A 641 8.99 24.75 1.28
N ARG A 642 8.50 23.50 1.30
CA ARG A 642 7.89 22.88 0.11
C ARG A 642 6.70 23.70 -0.41
N ARG A 643 5.83 24.19 0.48
CA ARG A 643 4.71 25.07 0.08
C ARG A 643 5.19 26.37 -0.55
N LYS A 644 6.26 26.97 -0.04
CA LYS A 644 6.83 28.21 -0.60
C LYS A 644 7.50 27.99 -1.95
N ILE A 645 8.26 26.91 -2.10
CA ILE A 645 8.86 26.53 -3.39
C ILE A 645 7.77 26.32 -4.43
N ARG A 646 6.74 25.53 -4.10
CA ARG A 646 5.60 25.28 -4.98
C ARG A 646 4.91 26.57 -5.41
N ALA A 647 4.67 27.51 -4.49
CA ALA A 647 4.03 28.78 -4.83
C ALA A 647 4.83 29.57 -5.87
N LEU A 648 6.17 29.58 -5.76
CA LEU A 648 7.05 30.21 -6.73
C LEU A 648 7.07 29.46 -8.07
N ASP A 649 7.04 28.12 -8.04
CA ASP A 649 6.99 27.32 -9.26
C ASP A 649 5.68 27.54 -10.02
N CYS A 650 4.55 27.65 -9.31
CA CYS A 650 3.26 28.06 -9.87
C CYS A 650 3.32 29.48 -10.45
N GLU A 651 3.97 30.42 -9.78
CA GLU A 651 4.13 31.79 -10.28
C GLU A 651 4.98 31.83 -11.55
N ASP A 652 6.09 31.10 -11.58
CA ASP A 652 6.94 30.99 -12.76
C ASP A 652 6.19 30.35 -13.93
N LEU A 653 5.36 29.35 -13.67
CA LEU A 653 4.51 28.73 -14.68
C LEU A 653 3.50 29.72 -15.25
N ARG A 654 2.79 30.48 -14.40
CA ARG A 654 1.85 31.54 -14.84
C ARG A 654 2.55 32.61 -15.68
N LYS A 655 3.79 32.97 -15.31
CA LYS A 655 4.63 33.93 -16.04
C LYS A 655 5.37 33.32 -17.24
N LYS A 656 5.09 32.05 -17.59
CA LYS A 656 5.73 31.30 -18.69
C LYS A 656 7.27 31.30 -18.64
N ARG A 657 7.85 31.39 -17.44
CA ARG A 657 9.32 31.35 -17.26
C ARG A 657 9.85 29.95 -17.48
N PRO A 658 11.05 29.77 -18.06
CA PRO A 658 11.63 28.44 -18.28
C PRO A 658 11.91 27.70 -16.97
N PRO A 659 11.96 26.35 -16.98
CA PRO A 659 12.31 25.55 -15.82
C PRO A 659 13.73 25.86 -15.34
N ILE A 660 13.92 26.07 -14.04
CA ILE A 660 15.24 26.38 -13.47
C ILE A 660 16.10 25.13 -13.28
N GLY A 661 17.42 25.27 -13.50
CA GLY A 661 18.39 24.21 -13.24
C GLY A 661 18.74 24.05 -11.75
N LYS A 662 19.46 22.98 -11.38
CA LYS A 662 19.84 22.68 -9.98
C LYS A 662 20.55 23.84 -9.27
N THR A 663 21.44 24.55 -9.95
CA THR A 663 22.20 25.67 -9.35
C THR A 663 21.28 26.83 -9.00
N ALA A 664 20.44 27.26 -9.94
CA ALA A 664 19.43 28.29 -9.71
C ALA A 664 18.41 27.87 -8.64
N PHE A 665 18.00 26.59 -8.62
CA PHE A 665 17.11 26.06 -7.59
C PHE A 665 17.74 26.11 -6.20
N LYS A 666 19.02 25.73 -6.06
CA LYS A 666 19.75 25.88 -4.79
C LYS A 666 19.84 27.34 -4.35
N ALA A 667 20.08 28.28 -5.27
CA ALA A 667 20.09 29.70 -4.97
C ALA A 667 18.70 30.19 -4.50
N ARG A 668 17.63 29.78 -5.19
CA ARG A 668 16.24 30.04 -4.77
C ARG A 668 15.97 29.53 -3.35
N VAL A 669 16.31 28.27 -3.07
CA VAL A 669 16.12 27.68 -1.73
C VAL A 669 16.89 28.45 -0.66
N ARG A 670 18.14 28.85 -0.94
CA ARG A 670 18.91 29.70 -0.02
C ARG A 670 18.23 31.04 0.24
N ASN A 671 17.75 31.72 -0.81
CA ASN A 671 17.08 33.01 -0.68
C ASN A 671 15.78 32.92 0.12
N ILE A 672 14.97 31.87 -0.12
CA ILE A 672 13.75 31.62 0.66
C ILE A 672 14.12 31.43 2.13
N LEU A 673 15.09 30.57 2.44
CA LEU A 673 15.48 30.25 3.81
C LEU A 673 16.17 31.42 4.52
N ALA A 674 16.88 32.29 3.81
CA ALA A 674 17.47 33.50 4.36
C ALA A 674 16.46 34.63 4.61
N SER A 675 15.24 34.55 4.06
CA SER A 675 14.23 35.60 4.22
C SER A 675 13.81 35.80 5.68
N LYS A 676 13.51 37.06 6.06
CA LYS A 676 12.98 37.40 7.40
C LYS A 676 11.76 36.57 7.77
N THR A 677 10.89 36.27 6.80
CA THR A 677 9.72 35.41 7.00
C THR A 677 10.13 33.98 7.37
N ALA A 678 11.06 33.35 6.65
CA ALA A 678 11.53 32.00 6.97
C ALA A 678 12.17 31.93 8.36
N GLN A 679 13.01 32.91 8.70
CA GLN A 679 13.67 33.01 10.00
C GLN A 679 12.63 33.14 11.14
N THR A 680 11.60 33.97 10.95
CA THR A 680 10.50 34.13 11.92
C THR A 680 9.68 32.84 12.08
N VAL A 681 9.38 32.16 10.97
CA VAL A 681 8.63 30.89 10.98
C VAL A 681 9.41 29.82 11.73
N ALA A 682 10.70 29.68 11.45
CA ALA A 682 11.58 28.72 12.10
C ALA A 682 11.69 28.96 13.62
N ALA A 683 11.87 30.22 14.03
CA ALA A 683 11.90 30.60 15.44
C ALA A 683 10.59 30.24 16.17
N ARG A 684 9.43 30.54 15.55
CA ARG A 684 8.11 30.19 16.12
C ARG A 684 7.91 28.68 16.24
N ILE A 685 8.37 27.91 15.26
CA ILE A 685 8.33 26.44 15.29
C ILE A 685 9.17 25.91 16.47
N ALA A 686 10.39 26.43 16.68
CA ALA A 686 11.25 26.05 17.80
C ALA A 686 10.58 26.33 19.15
N VAL A 687 10.03 27.54 19.34
CA VAL A 687 9.28 27.92 20.56
C VAL A 687 8.08 27.00 20.79
N GLY A 688 7.41 26.59 19.71
CA GLY A 688 6.29 25.66 19.73
C GLY A 688 6.62 24.23 20.16
N PHE A 689 7.89 23.83 20.23
CA PHE A 689 8.28 22.45 20.52
C PHE A 689 7.76 21.93 21.87
N ARG A 690 7.72 22.77 22.91
CA ARG A 690 7.12 22.39 24.21
C ARG A 690 5.65 22.04 24.08
N LYS A 691 4.89 22.76 23.23
CA LYS A 691 3.47 22.49 22.99
C LYS A 691 3.29 21.10 22.39
N THR A 692 4.10 20.75 21.39
CA THR A 692 4.16 19.41 20.80
C THR A 692 4.38 18.34 21.88
N CYS A 693 5.38 18.54 22.76
CA CYS A 693 5.63 17.58 23.85
C CYS A 693 4.46 17.48 24.85
N LYS A 694 3.76 18.58 25.17
CA LYS A 694 2.55 18.54 26.01
C LYS A 694 1.47 17.67 25.39
N GLU A 695 1.24 17.80 24.09
CA GLU A 695 0.25 16.97 23.37
C GLU A 695 0.63 15.49 23.39
N VAL A 696 1.90 15.16 23.18
CA VAL A 696 2.38 13.77 23.26
C VAL A 696 2.17 13.19 24.67
N VAL A 697 2.41 13.97 25.72
CA VAL A 697 2.13 13.55 27.09
C VAL A 697 0.63 13.35 27.34
N ALA A 698 -0.21 14.31 26.92
CA ALA A 698 -1.67 14.21 27.04
C ALA A 698 -2.23 12.96 26.33
N LYS A 699 -1.64 12.61 25.18
CA LYS A 699 -1.98 11.42 24.41
C LYS A 699 -1.23 10.15 24.85
N LYS A 700 -0.60 10.15 26.03
CA LYS A 700 0.13 9.01 26.61
C LYS A 700 1.15 8.38 25.64
N GLY A 701 1.91 9.22 24.93
CA GLY A 701 2.89 8.80 23.93
C GLY A 701 2.36 8.72 22.49
N GLY A 702 1.07 9.00 22.28
CA GLY A 702 0.48 9.19 20.96
C GLY A 702 1.07 10.38 20.19
N MET A 703 0.71 10.51 18.91
CA MET A 703 1.26 11.56 18.05
C MET A 703 0.57 12.90 18.27
N SER A 704 1.36 13.97 18.28
CA SER A 704 0.85 15.35 18.31
C SER A 704 0.10 15.68 17.01
N ARG A 705 -0.83 16.64 17.07
CA ARG A 705 -1.42 17.19 15.84
C ARG A 705 -0.35 18.13 15.25
N GLY A 706 0.06 17.87 14.01
CA GLY A 706 1.16 18.56 13.33
C GLY A 706 0.96 20.06 13.24
#